data_AF-A0AAW1IMF2-F1
#
_entry.id   AF-A0AAW1IMF2-F1
#
_cell.length_a   1.000
_cell.length_b   1.000
_cell.length_c   1.000
_cell.angle_alpha   90.00
_cell.angle_beta   90.00
_cell.angle_gamma   90.00
#
_symmetry.space_group_name_H-M   'P 1'
#
loop_
_entity.id
_entity.type
_entity.pdbx_description
1 polymer ?
#
loop_
_entity_poly.entity_id
_entity_poly.type
_entity_poly.pdbx_seq_one_letter_code
_entity_poly.pdbx_strand_id
1 'polypeptide(L)'
;MSLNTKSHGTSSVIPTSTIKEYIVSRICNILEKLAPLLFEDSANNDVDFSSCDWTEAMSVLSNAPMATRDKPATASSQLNLHAAARSLLNLLSHMMERALCVKSFSRCLIYLVNFERLIVGSFVKPHGTLLHEHYELLGLLVSCRRTLRYLLTTFCEKSEAYKSSSLGIFSKCPSPFLWLLKSINVVVDWSNFMSLDYNDDRVNNMTVSLIDQTAYVFFTVCKREFALAVHLALNPKETIVSSKNIKSCKCLTMIVEALEVETKSLFPFLKEALNDGNVDLNKISSVLSCVQGSLWGLECALSNIGTNFKELKAKLKKYNYKTISGIINFLDTVVKFICISSQIFFRSDQSVKSSYDDQDMQNLENGSHGLVEFASFDYNCLRTDLLQSFLDGQNLQAAYFLRRLLISSSAIVRLSTAVKCSSLSSKTVQILLGCAEFLLTKFSNMLDMPKSSSFLWLDGTVQFLEALGSQFPLTDPSTTKDTYTKLLELNIMAIGKCIYLQRKRATLASHDIESVTKLLTTSHVPKPSVVDPLYSLGLDDLKTRLRKSFKVLIEKPSELHLLSVMQALQAALTGRRVGFTTICDIQMGITDGGSVSSVVAAGVDCLDLLLESLKGNKLWNSVKTQLNGLIASLFNIVIHLQGPTLFYGRSNSSFVNNSPDSGSVVLMCAEVLTRIAGKPALFHLDFHHVSQSLHIPGTLFQCFYSLKADQASHQRFSSTNDSKDHDHCQVDRQFSINLYAASCRLLWTVVKHHKSDCIRCVFLLQTSLQALLHCLEHVSADTTDGKDYFTWEVEEGVKCATYLRRVYEEIRQQRDEFGQHGYKFLSDYIGVFSGLGSLKHGLRREVDEALRPGVYSLIDICSPDDLQHLHTVFGEGPRRSTLASLKHDYDHNFKYGGKV
;
A
#
# COMPACT_ATOMS: atom_id res chain seq x y z
N MET A 1 -18.58 -21.63 -30.48
CA MET A 1 -18.44 -23.04 -30.90
C MET A 1 -19.27 -23.91 -29.97
N SER A 2 -20.25 -24.64 -30.50
CA SER A 2 -21.23 -25.44 -29.77
C SER A 2 -20.63 -26.71 -29.18
N LEU A 3 -20.91 -26.98 -27.90
CA LEU A 3 -20.59 -28.23 -27.21
C LEU A 3 -21.75 -29.20 -27.40
N ASN A 4 -21.58 -30.18 -28.29
CA ASN A 4 -22.51 -31.28 -28.45
C ASN A 4 -22.13 -32.38 -27.44
N THR A 5 -22.91 -32.52 -26.38
CA THR A 5 -22.75 -33.60 -25.39
C THR A 5 -23.77 -34.69 -25.71
N LYS A 6 -23.29 -35.83 -26.22
CA LYS A 6 -24.07 -37.08 -26.19
C LYS A 6 -23.88 -37.71 -24.82
N SER A 7 -25.00 -37.91 -24.12
CA SER A 7 -25.10 -38.52 -22.82
C SER A 7 -24.93 -40.04 -22.90
N HIS A 8 -23.96 -40.58 -22.17
CA HIS A 8 -24.14 -41.85 -21.47
C HIS A 8 -23.58 -41.69 -20.05
N GLY A 9 -24.44 -42.03 -19.09
CA GLY A 9 -24.30 -41.66 -17.70
C GLY A 9 -23.16 -42.38 -16.98
N THR A 10 -22.34 -41.58 -16.31
CA THR A 10 -21.91 -41.75 -14.91
C THR A 10 -21.57 -40.36 -14.40
N SER A 11 -22.21 -39.92 -13.31
CA SER A 11 -21.96 -38.61 -12.71
C SER A 11 -20.60 -38.60 -12.01
N SER A 12 -19.54 -38.30 -12.77
CA SER A 12 -18.29 -37.82 -12.19
C SER A 12 -18.32 -36.30 -12.19
N VAL A 13 -18.32 -35.68 -11.00
CA VAL A 13 -18.07 -34.25 -10.86
C VAL A 13 -16.63 -34.04 -11.34
N ILE A 14 -16.45 -33.52 -12.55
CA ILE A 14 -15.11 -33.21 -13.09
C ILE A 14 -14.47 -32.20 -12.12
N PRO A 15 -13.30 -32.51 -11.53
CA PRO A 15 -12.63 -31.58 -10.63
C PRO A 15 -12.39 -30.25 -11.35
N THR A 16 -12.63 -29.14 -10.65
CA THR A 16 -12.38 -27.79 -11.17
C THR A 16 -10.92 -27.57 -11.63
N SER A 17 -9.98 -28.37 -11.12
CA SER A 17 -8.59 -28.43 -11.60
C SER A 17 -8.47 -28.98 -13.02
N THR A 18 -9.20 -30.03 -13.37
CA THR A 18 -9.16 -30.67 -14.69
C THR A 18 -9.73 -29.77 -15.79
N ILE A 19 -10.80 -29.02 -15.48
CA ILE A 19 -11.38 -28.03 -16.40
C ILE A 19 -10.37 -26.90 -16.67
N LYS A 20 -9.67 -26.43 -15.64
CA LYS A 20 -8.67 -25.37 -15.77
C LYS A 20 -7.45 -25.82 -16.57
N GLU A 21 -6.96 -27.03 -16.35
CA GLU A 21 -5.87 -27.61 -17.14
C GLU A 21 -6.24 -27.73 -18.62
N TYR A 22 -7.47 -28.15 -18.91
CA TYR A 22 -7.99 -28.19 -20.27
C TYR A 22 -8.02 -26.79 -20.92
N ILE A 23 -8.49 -25.77 -20.19
CA ILE A 23 -8.52 -24.39 -20.69
C ILE A 23 -7.10 -23.83 -20.90
N VAL A 24 -6.18 -24.01 -19.95
CA VAL A 24 -4.78 -23.57 -20.08
C VAL A 24 -4.11 -24.23 -21.28
N SER A 25 -4.28 -25.56 -21.44
CA SER A 25 -3.78 -26.26 -22.62
C SER A 25 -4.41 -25.74 -23.91
N ARG A 26 -5.72 -25.40 -23.89
CA ARG A 26 -6.41 -24.86 -25.06
C ARG A 26 -5.91 -23.47 -25.42
N ILE A 27 -5.66 -22.60 -24.44
CA ILE A 27 -5.09 -21.27 -24.66
C ILE A 27 -3.69 -21.40 -25.24
N CYS A 28 -2.82 -22.26 -24.69
CA CYS A 28 -1.50 -22.53 -25.26
C CYS A 28 -1.60 -23.01 -26.72
N ASN A 29 -2.50 -23.95 -27.02
CA ASN A 29 -2.71 -24.44 -28.40
C ASN A 29 -3.26 -23.34 -29.33
N ILE A 30 -4.08 -22.41 -28.83
CA ILE A 30 -4.57 -21.27 -29.62
C ILE A 30 -3.42 -20.31 -29.92
N LEU A 31 -2.62 -19.95 -28.90
CA LEU A 31 -1.47 -19.10 -29.08
C LEU A 31 -0.41 -19.75 -29.99
N GLU A 32 -0.20 -21.06 -29.91
CA GLU A 32 0.69 -21.83 -30.80
C GLU A 32 0.24 -21.75 -32.26
N LYS A 33 -1.07 -21.80 -32.52
CA LYS A 33 -1.63 -21.58 -33.86
C LYS A 33 -1.58 -20.12 -34.32
N LEU A 34 -1.57 -19.17 -33.39
CA LEU A 34 -1.45 -17.75 -33.69
C LEU A 34 0.00 -17.34 -33.97
N ALA A 35 1.00 -18.04 -33.41
CA ALA A 35 2.41 -17.68 -33.58
C ALA A 35 2.87 -17.61 -35.05
N PRO A 36 2.56 -18.59 -35.93
CA PRO A 36 2.91 -18.48 -37.35
C PRO A 36 2.27 -17.25 -38.02
N LEU A 37 1.01 -16.94 -37.70
CA LEU A 37 0.26 -15.80 -38.26
C LEU A 37 0.77 -14.43 -37.75
N LEU A 38 1.44 -14.41 -36.60
CA LEU A 38 2.04 -13.21 -36.01
C LEU A 38 3.45 -12.94 -36.55
N PHE A 39 4.14 -13.98 -37.06
CA PHE A 39 5.57 -13.94 -37.37
C PHE A 39 5.90 -14.51 -38.78
N GLU A 40 4.97 -14.39 -39.75
CA GLU A 40 4.93 -15.10 -41.05
C GLU A 40 6.25 -15.06 -41.89
N ASP A 41 7.16 -14.11 -41.68
CA ASP A 41 8.42 -13.98 -42.42
C ASP A 41 9.69 -14.37 -41.64
N SER A 42 9.57 -14.85 -40.40
CA SER A 42 10.73 -15.41 -39.72
C SER A 42 11.07 -16.76 -40.36
N ALA A 43 12.26 -16.91 -40.97
CA ALA A 43 12.79 -18.14 -41.55
C ALA A 43 13.00 -19.30 -40.53
N ASN A 44 12.00 -19.52 -39.68
CA ASN A 44 11.95 -20.37 -38.51
C ASN A 44 10.61 -21.13 -38.50
N ASN A 45 10.08 -21.47 -39.69
CA ASN A 45 8.90 -22.33 -39.83
C ASN A 45 9.14 -23.76 -39.27
N ASP A 46 10.39 -24.09 -38.90
CA ASP A 46 10.80 -25.30 -38.18
C ASP A 46 11.21 -25.05 -36.70
N VAL A 47 10.70 -24.00 -36.03
CA VAL A 47 10.88 -23.88 -34.57
C VAL A 47 9.96 -24.89 -33.89
N ASP A 48 10.50 -26.08 -33.66
CA ASP A 48 9.91 -27.03 -32.73
C ASP A 48 9.80 -26.36 -31.35
N PHE A 49 8.56 -26.04 -30.92
CA PHE A 49 8.28 -25.48 -29.59
C PHE A 49 8.72 -26.43 -28.45
N SER A 50 9.15 -27.66 -28.76
CA SER A 50 9.75 -28.61 -27.83
C SER A 50 11.29 -28.62 -27.82
N SER A 51 11.96 -27.95 -28.77
CA SER A 51 13.41 -27.81 -28.84
C SER A 51 13.96 -26.94 -27.69
N CYS A 52 14.97 -27.46 -26.99
CA CYS A 52 15.68 -26.77 -25.90
C CYS A 52 17.09 -26.31 -26.30
N ASP A 53 17.41 -26.20 -27.60
CA ASP A 53 18.71 -25.68 -28.03
C ASP A 53 18.69 -24.14 -28.10
N TRP A 54 19.51 -23.53 -27.26
CA TRP A 54 19.59 -22.09 -27.08
C TRP A 54 20.85 -21.47 -27.69
N THR A 55 21.78 -22.29 -28.16
CA THR A 55 23.10 -21.84 -28.62
C THR A 55 23.01 -20.93 -29.84
N GLU A 56 22.12 -21.26 -30.79
CA GLU A 56 21.84 -20.46 -31.99
C GLU A 56 21.12 -19.14 -31.68
N ALA A 57 20.12 -19.15 -30.79
CA ALA A 57 19.41 -17.93 -30.40
C ALA A 57 20.34 -16.94 -29.66
N MET A 58 21.27 -17.47 -28.86
CA MET A 58 22.25 -16.66 -28.12
C MET A 58 23.38 -16.11 -29.00
N SER A 59 23.77 -16.82 -30.07
CA SER A 59 24.77 -16.33 -31.02
C SER A 59 24.20 -15.20 -31.88
N VAL A 60 22.94 -15.31 -32.32
CA VAL A 60 22.22 -14.24 -33.04
C VAL A 60 22.14 -12.96 -32.21
N LEU A 61 21.80 -13.08 -30.92
CA LEU A 61 21.75 -11.93 -30.00
C LEU A 61 23.11 -11.27 -29.74
N SER A 62 24.21 -12.03 -29.86
CA SER A 62 25.55 -11.51 -29.55
C SER A 62 26.23 -10.83 -30.74
N ASN A 63 25.73 -11.07 -31.96
CA ASN A 63 26.40 -10.68 -33.20
C ASN A 63 25.55 -9.79 -34.14
N ALA A 64 24.32 -9.43 -33.78
CA ALA A 64 23.42 -8.70 -34.69
C ALA A 64 23.63 -7.17 -34.66
N PRO A 65 23.97 -6.53 -35.80
CA PRO A 65 23.91 -5.07 -35.93
C PRO A 65 22.46 -4.61 -36.17
N MET A 66 22.01 -3.56 -35.49
CA MET A 66 20.73 -2.90 -35.83
C MET A 66 20.87 -2.20 -37.18
N ALA A 67 20.18 -2.70 -38.22
CA ALA A 67 20.28 -2.15 -39.56
C ALA A 67 19.25 -1.04 -39.82
N THR A 68 19.64 -0.08 -40.66
CA THR A 68 18.89 1.11 -41.06
C THR A 68 17.69 0.81 -41.95
N ARG A 69 16.62 1.61 -41.79
CA ARG A 69 15.36 1.54 -42.53
C ARG A 69 15.56 1.53 -44.06
N ASP A 70 14.87 0.60 -44.72
CA ASP A 70 14.40 0.77 -46.10
C ASP A 70 12.89 0.55 -46.18
N LYS A 71 12.29 1.21 -47.19
CA LYS A 71 10.87 1.56 -47.49
C LYS A 71 9.72 0.70 -46.91
N PRO A 72 8.54 1.32 -46.65
CA PRO A 72 7.43 0.68 -45.95
C PRO A 72 6.63 -0.27 -46.84
N ALA A 73 6.21 -1.40 -46.26
CA ALA A 73 5.14 -2.26 -46.77
C ALA A 73 3.84 -2.04 -45.98
N THR A 74 2.70 -2.22 -46.64
CA THR A 74 1.34 -2.04 -46.10
C THR A 74 0.88 -3.25 -45.27
N ALA A 75 0.54 -3.06 -43.99
CA ALA A 75 -0.08 -4.09 -43.14
C ALA A 75 -1.24 -3.52 -42.30
N SER A 76 -2.47 -3.94 -42.59
CA SER A 76 -3.69 -3.56 -41.84
C SER A 76 -4.44 -4.76 -41.23
N SER A 77 -4.00 -6.00 -41.46
CA SER A 77 -4.63 -7.22 -40.94
C SER A 77 -4.02 -7.77 -39.63
N GLN A 78 -2.80 -7.39 -39.26
CA GLN A 78 -2.06 -7.95 -38.10
C GLN A 78 -2.44 -7.33 -36.75
N LEU A 79 -3.08 -6.15 -36.73
CA LEU A 79 -3.41 -5.41 -35.50
C LEU A 79 -4.37 -6.17 -34.57
N ASN A 80 -5.38 -6.83 -35.14
CA ASN A 80 -6.37 -7.61 -34.39
C ASN A 80 -5.75 -8.88 -33.76
N LEU A 81 -4.70 -9.43 -34.38
CA LEU A 81 -4.02 -10.63 -33.90
C LEU A 81 -3.16 -10.34 -32.67
N HIS A 82 -2.41 -9.23 -32.65
CA HIS A 82 -1.63 -8.81 -31.48
C HIS A 82 -2.52 -8.55 -30.25
N ALA A 83 -3.66 -7.87 -30.43
CA ALA A 83 -4.62 -7.61 -29.35
C ALA A 83 -5.27 -8.90 -28.82
N ALA A 84 -5.58 -9.85 -29.70
CA ALA A 84 -6.11 -11.16 -29.32
C ALA A 84 -5.08 -11.97 -28.51
N ALA A 85 -3.83 -12.03 -28.97
CA ALA A 85 -2.75 -12.72 -28.25
C ALA A 85 -2.50 -12.10 -26.87
N ARG A 86 -2.52 -10.75 -26.77
CA ARG A 86 -2.38 -10.04 -25.50
C ARG A 86 -3.53 -10.34 -24.54
N SER A 87 -4.76 -10.39 -25.05
CA SER A 87 -5.95 -10.73 -24.25
C SER A 87 -5.89 -12.16 -23.72
N LEU A 88 -5.40 -13.11 -24.54
CA LEU A 88 -5.20 -14.51 -24.14
C LEU A 88 -4.11 -14.65 -23.06
N LEU A 89 -3.00 -13.91 -23.18
CA LEU A 89 -1.93 -13.89 -22.16
C LEU A 89 -2.42 -13.29 -20.84
N ASN A 90 -3.22 -12.21 -20.91
CA ASN A 90 -3.84 -11.61 -19.73
C ASN A 90 -4.85 -12.56 -19.08
N LEU A 91 -5.67 -13.26 -19.86
CA LEU A 91 -6.58 -14.28 -19.35
C LEU A 91 -5.80 -15.42 -18.66
N LEU A 92 -4.74 -15.91 -19.31
CA LEU A 92 -3.80 -16.88 -18.72
C LEU A 92 -3.28 -16.39 -17.36
N SER A 93 -2.87 -15.12 -17.27
CA SER A 93 -2.33 -14.54 -16.03
C SER A 93 -3.33 -14.56 -14.87
N HIS A 94 -4.61 -14.25 -15.12
CA HIS A 94 -5.67 -14.32 -14.12
C HIS A 94 -6.05 -15.75 -13.76
N MET A 95 -6.01 -16.68 -14.71
CA MET A 95 -6.36 -18.08 -14.47
C MET A 95 -5.34 -18.83 -13.61
N MET A 96 -4.08 -18.39 -13.63
CA MET A 96 -2.94 -18.99 -12.93
C MET A 96 -3.06 -18.92 -11.40
N GLU A 97 -3.97 -18.12 -10.84
CA GLU A 97 -4.17 -17.99 -9.39
C GLU A 97 -4.53 -19.30 -8.65
N ARG A 98 -4.80 -20.43 -9.33
CA ARG A 98 -5.01 -21.75 -8.69
C ARG A 98 -4.09 -22.82 -9.29
N ALA A 99 -3.67 -23.77 -8.44
CA ALA A 99 -2.58 -24.71 -8.74
C ALA A 99 -2.79 -25.56 -10.01
N LEU A 100 -1.79 -25.53 -10.91
CA LEU A 100 -1.62 -26.42 -12.07
C LEU A 100 -0.82 -27.68 -11.67
N CYS A 101 -0.98 -28.80 -12.38
CA CYS A 101 -0.05 -29.94 -12.25
C CYS A 101 1.35 -29.63 -12.84
N VAL A 102 2.39 -30.35 -12.40
CA VAL A 102 3.79 -30.17 -12.86
C VAL A 102 3.93 -30.26 -14.38
N LYS A 103 3.19 -31.19 -15.03
CA LYS A 103 3.27 -31.41 -16.48
C LYS A 103 2.73 -30.21 -17.25
N SER A 104 1.53 -29.73 -16.88
CA SER A 104 0.90 -28.56 -17.48
C SER A 104 1.71 -27.28 -17.21
N PHE A 105 2.27 -27.15 -16.01
CA PHE A 105 3.19 -26.08 -15.66
C PHE A 105 4.42 -26.07 -16.57
N SER A 106 5.13 -27.20 -16.70
CA SER A 106 6.34 -27.30 -17.51
C SER A 106 6.07 -26.99 -18.97
N ARG A 107 4.94 -27.48 -19.52
CA ARG A 107 4.56 -27.22 -20.91
C ARG A 107 4.23 -25.75 -21.14
N CYS A 108 3.48 -25.12 -20.24
CA CYS A 108 3.16 -23.70 -20.31
C CYS A 108 4.41 -22.82 -20.20
N LEU A 109 5.35 -23.21 -19.34
CA LEU A 109 6.63 -22.51 -19.16
C LEU A 109 7.51 -22.56 -20.42
N ILE A 110 7.69 -23.75 -21.01
CA ILE A 110 8.43 -23.92 -22.29
C ILE A 110 7.79 -23.04 -23.37
N TYR A 111 6.46 -23.11 -23.46
CA TYR A 111 5.69 -22.37 -24.45
C TYR A 111 5.91 -20.86 -24.32
N LEU A 112 5.72 -20.27 -23.13
CA LEU A 112 5.88 -18.83 -22.92
C LEU A 112 7.28 -18.34 -23.23
N VAL A 113 8.31 -19.11 -22.85
CA VAL A 113 9.71 -18.77 -23.09
C VAL A 113 10.06 -18.83 -24.59
N ASN A 114 9.52 -19.82 -25.32
CA ASN A 114 9.68 -19.91 -26.77
C ASN A 114 8.86 -18.86 -27.53
N PHE A 115 7.67 -18.52 -27.05
CA PHE A 115 6.84 -17.44 -27.59
C PHE A 115 7.56 -16.09 -27.44
N GLU A 116 8.15 -15.83 -26.28
CA GLU A 116 9.02 -14.69 -26.04
C GLU A 116 10.24 -14.67 -26.97
N ARG A 117 10.82 -15.84 -27.28
CA ARG A 117 11.91 -15.96 -28.26
C ARG A 117 11.55 -15.42 -29.63
N LEU A 118 10.34 -15.73 -30.10
CA LEU A 118 9.83 -15.25 -31.38
C LEU A 118 9.63 -13.73 -31.36
N ILE A 119 9.02 -13.20 -30.29
CA ILE A 119 8.79 -11.75 -30.14
C ILE A 119 10.11 -10.97 -30.20
N VAL A 120 11.12 -11.38 -29.42
CA VAL A 120 12.44 -10.72 -29.41
C VAL A 120 13.17 -10.90 -30.74
N GLY A 121 13.04 -12.05 -31.39
CA GLY A 121 13.59 -12.29 -32.72
C GLY A 121 13.08 -11.29 -33.77
N SER A 122 11.83 -10.84 -33.64
CA SER A 122 11.26 -9.79 -34.50
C SER A 122 11.86 -8.40 -34.26
N PHE A 123 12.39 -8.11 -33.06
CA PHE A 123 13.09 -6.84 -32.78
C PHE A 123 14.50 -6.77 -33.37
N VAL A 124 15.16 -7.93 -33.55
CA VAL A 124 16.56 -8.01 -33.99
C VAL A 124 16.69 -8.03 -35.52
N LYS A 125 15.65 -8.45 -36.25
CA LYS A 125 15.68 -8.52 -37.71
C LYS A 125 15.31 -7.18 -38.36
N PRO A 126 16.04 -6.74 -39.39
CA PRO A 126 15.67 -5.55 -40.14
C PRO A 126 14.47 -5.85 -41.02
N HIS A 127 13.30 -5.39 -40.59
CA HIS A 127 12.11 -5.39 -41.41
C HIS A 127 11.62 -3.96 -41.57
N GLY A 128 11.18 -3.60 -42.78
CA GLY A 128 10.52 -2.32 -43.10
C GLY A 128 9.13 -2.16 -42.45
N THR A 129 8.96 -2.72 -41.26
CA THR A 129 7.74 -2.76 -40.44
C THR A 129 7.44 -1.40 -39.84
N LEU A 130 6.15 -1.08 -39.73
CA LEU A 130 5.66 0.20 -39.24
C LEU A 130 6.00 0.37 -37.75
N LEU A 131 6.21 1.62 -37.33
CA LEU A 131 6.47 1.98 -35.93
C LEU A 131 5.39 1.41 -34.98
N HIS A 132 4.14 1.40 -35.44
CA HIS A 132 2.98 0.89 -34.70
C HIS A 132 3.05 -0.63 -34.42
N GLU A 133 3.66 -1.42 -35.29
CA GLU A 133 3.80 -2.87 -35.07
C GLU A 133 4.77 -3.17 -33.93
N HIS A 134 5.84 -2.38 -33.79
CA HIS A 134 6.80 -2.53 -32.70
C HIS A 134 6.21 -2.15 -31.33
N TYR A 135 5.32 -1.14 -31.27
CA TYR A 135 4.56 -0.85 -30.05
C TYR A 135 3.73 -2.04 -29.61
N GLU A 136 3.09 -2.72 -30.56
CA GLU A 136 2.28 -3.90 -30.27
C GLU A 136 3.13 -5.11 -29.86
N LEU A 137 4.29 -5.31 -30.50
CA LEU A 137 5.27 -6.33 -30.11
C LEU A 137 5.81 -6.09 -28.68
N LEU A 138 6.12 -4.84 -28.34
CA LEU A 138 6.58 -4.48 -26.99
C LEU A 138 5.50 -4.75 -25.94
N GLY A 139 4.26 -4.34 -26.21
CA GLY A 139 3.15 -4.63 -25.30
C GLY A 139 2.84 -6.13 -25.19
N LEU A 140 3.09 -6.91 -26.25
CA LEU A 140 2.95 -8.37 -26.24
C LEU A 140 4.06 -9.01 -25.39
N LEU A 141 5.30 -8.53 -25.52
CA LEU A 141 6.45 -8.95 -24.71
C LEU A 141 6.22 -8.69 -23.21
N VAL A 142 5.77 -7.48 -22.86
CA VAL A 142 5.41 -7.12 -21.47
C VAL A 142 4.35 -8.07 -20.92
N SER A 143 3.33 -8.40 -21.74
CA SER A 143 2.25 -9.30 -21.33
C SER A 143 2.76 -10.74 -21.17
N CYS A 144 3.63 -11.20 -22.06
CA CYS A 144 4.27 -12.52 -21.97
C CYS A 144 5.10 -12.65 -20.69
N ARG A 145 5.96 -11.65 -20.40
CA ARG A 145 6.78 -11.61 -19.18
C ARG A 145 5.93 -11.53 -17.91
N ARG A 146 4.81 -10.79 -17.95
CA ARG A 146 3.82 -10.74 -16.85
C ARG A 146 3.17 -12.10 -16.62
N THR A 147 2.75 -12.80 -17.67
CA THR A 147 2.19 -14.15 -17.56
C THR A 147 3.22 -15.14 -17.01
N LEU A 148 4.48 -15.03 -17.46
CA LEU A 148 5.61 -15.82 -16.93
C LEU A 148 5.82 -15.58 -15.43
N ARG A 149 5.77 -14.32 -14.97
CA ARG A 149 5.84 -13.97 -13.54
C ARG A 149 4.73 -14.69 -12.75
N TYR A 150 3.46 -14.55 -13.14
CA TYR A 150 2.34 -15.16 -12.41
C TYR A 150 2.42 -16.69 -12.39
N LEU A 151 2.83 -17.30 -13.52
CA LEU A 151 3.09 -18.74 -13.61
C LEU A 151 4.16 -19.18 -12.60
N LEU A 152 5.27 -18.46 -12.51
CA LEU A 152 6.35 -18.80 -11.58
C LEU A 152 5.96 -18.58 -10.12
N THR A 153 5.27 -17.47 -9.80
CA THR A 153 4.82 -17.16 -8.44
C THR A 153 3.88 -18.24 -7.92
N THR A 154 2.89 -18.64 -8.73
CA THR A 154 1.90 -19.66 -8.36
C THR A 154 2.52 -21.04 -8.14
N PHE A 155 3.54 -21.39 -8.92
CA PHE A 155 4.32 -22.61 -8.74
C PHE A 155 5.21 -22.60 -7.48
N CYS A 156 5.74 -21.45 -7.10
CA CYS A 156 6.61 -21.32 -5.94
C CYS A 156 5.85 -21.23 -4.60
N GLU A 157 4.62 -20.71 -4.59
CA GLU A 157 3.87 -20.43 -3.35
C GLU A 157 2.88 -21.52 -2.91
N LYS A 158 2.28 -22.30 -3.83
CA LYS A 158 1.01 -23.02 -3.54
C LYS A 158 1.04 -24.54 -3.36
N SER A 159 2.19 -25.25 -3.29
CA SER A 159 2.12 -26.68 -2.95
C SER A 159 3.38 -27.29 -2.33
N GLU A 160 3.16 -28.06 -1.26
CA GLU A 160 4.18 -28.90 -0.60
C GLU A 160 4.67 -30.04 -1.49
N ALA A 161 3.82 -30.52 -2.42
CA ALA A 161 4.18 -31.54 -3.41
C ALA A 161 5.17 -31.02 -4.48
N TYR A 162 5.28 -29.69 -4.66
CA TYR A 162 6.20 -29.06 -5.62
C TYR A 162 7.52 -28.61 -5.01
N LYS A 163 7.69 -28.73 -3.69
CA LYS A 163 8.94 -28.40 -2.98
C LYS A 163 10.12 -29.30 -3.39
N SER A 164 9.87 -30.48 -3.98
CA SER A 164 10.90 -31.47 -4.35
C SER A 164 11.12 -31.66 -5.87
N SER A 165 10.33 -31.01 -6.73
CA SER A 165 10.47 -31.10 -8.18
C SER A 165 11.33 -29.95 -8.74
N SER A 166 12.41 -30.28 -9.44
CA SER A 166 13.27 -29.31 -10.14
C SER A 166 12.51 -28.62 -11.28
N LEU A 167 12.72 -27.31 -11.45
CA LEU A 167 12.24 -26.55 -12.61
C LEU A 167 13.02 -27.05 -13.85
N GLY A 168 12.47 -28.02 -14.59
CA GLY A 168 13.21 -28.81 -15.60
C GLY A 168 14.00 -27.97 -16.61
N ILE A 169 13.43 -26.87 -17.08
CA ILE A 169 14.03 -25.93 -18.04
C ILE A 169 15.22 -25.17 -17.44
N PHE A 170 15.05 -24.64 -16.23
CA PHE A 170 16.08 -23.84 -15.56
C PHE A 170 17.15 -24.70 -14.88
N SER A 171 16.87 -25.98 -14.63
CA SER A 171 17.79 -26.93 -13.97
C SER A 171 18.90 -27.50 -14.87
N LYS A 172 18.79 -27.34 -16.20
CA LYS A 172 19.68 -27.99 -17.18
C LYS A 172 20.53 -27.04 -18.02
N CYS A 173 20.30 -25.72 -18.00
CA CYS A 173 21.06 -24.80 -18.84
C CYS A 173 21.07 -23.35 -18.30
N PRO A 174 22.19 -22.60 -18.41
CA PRO A 174 22.24 -21.17 -18.13
C PRO A 174 21.46 -20.31 -19.15
N SER A 175 21.08 -20.90 -20.29
CA SER A 175 20.57 -20.17 -21.44
C SER A 175 19.22 -19.46 -21.26
N PRO A 176 18.21 -19.95 -20.51
CA PRO A 176 16.95 -19.23 -20.37
C PRO A 176 17.08 -17.97 -19.49
N PHE A 177 17.94 -18.01 -18.46
CA PHE A 177 18.20 -16.82 -17.63
C PHE A 177 19.00 -15.76 -18.38
N LEU A 178 20.05 -16.20 -19.07
CA LEU A 178 20.85 -15.32 -19.90
C LEU A 178 20.00 -14.75 -21.04
N TRP A 179 19.06 -15.52 -21.59
CA TRP A 179 18.05 -15.04 -22.54
C TRP A 179 17.15 -13.97 -21.93
N LEU A 180 16.58 -14.20 -20.75
CA LEU A 180 15.71 -13.21 -20.08
C LEU A 180 16.43 -11.88 -19.80
N LEU A 181 17.74 -11.94 -19.51
CA LEU A 181 18.59 -10.76 -19.36
C LEU A 181 18.88 -10.08 -20.71
N LYS A 182 19.39 -10.83 -21.70
CA LYS A 182 19.76 -10.26 -23.01
C LYS A 182 18.56 -9.73 -23.79
N SER A 183 17.40 -10.35 -23.66
CA SER A 183 16.15 -9.88 -24.28
C SER A 183 15.73 -8.49 -23.81
N ILE A 184 16.01 -8.12 -22.55
CA ILE A 184 15.79 -6.73 -22.10
C ILE A 184 16.76 -5.79 -22.80
N ASN A 185 18.05 -6.16 -22.89
CA ASN A 185 19.07 -5.32 -23.52
C ASN A 185 18.70 -4.99 -24.97
N VAL A 186 18.21 -5.98 -25.74
CA VAL A 186 17.71 -5.74 -27.10
C VAL A 186 16.59 -4.70 -27.14
N VAL A 187 15.63 -4.80 -26.23
CA VAL A 187 14.50 -3.86 -26.17
C VAL A 187 14.94 -2.48 -25.72
N VAL A 188 15.90 -2.41 -24.79
CA VAL A 188 16.51 -1.17 -24.32
C VAL A 188 17.25 -0.49 -25.47
N ASP A 189 18.12 -1.21 -26.18
CA ASP A 189 18.87 -0.70 -27.33
C ASP A 189 17.91 -0.22 -28.42
N TRP A 190 16.83 -0.97 -28.67
CA TRP A 190 15.77 -0.57 -29.59
C TRP A 190 15.04 0.70 -29.13
N SER A 191 14.70 0.79 -27.84
CA SER A 191 14.03 1.97 -27.30
C SER A 191 14.93 3.21 -27.34
N ASN A 192 16.24 3.04 -27.10
CA ASN A 192 17.23 4.10 -27.20
C ASN A 192 17.34 4.62 -28.64
N PHE A 193 17.42 3.69 -29.61
CA PHE A 193 17.39 4.03 -31.04
C PHE A 193 16.14 4.81 -31.43
N MET A 194 14.97 4.42 -30.92
CA MET A 194 13.71 5.12 -31.22
C MET A 194 13.57 6.47 -30.51
N SER A 195 14.12 6.61 -29.31
CA SER A 195 14.04 7.84 -28.50
C SER A 195 14.77 9.03 -29.12
N LEU A 196 15.77 8.78 -29.98
CA LEU A 196 16.45 9.80 -30.76
C LEU A 196 15.53 10.47 -31.80
N ASP A 197 14.51 9.76 -32.28
CA ASP A 197 13.57 10.24 -33.30
C ASP A 197 12.20 10.67 -32.72
N TYR A 198 11.74 10.04 -31.63
CA TYR A 198 10.43 10.32 -31.01
C TYR A 198 10.45 10.10 -29.48
N ASN A 199 10.24 11.17 -28.71
CA ASN A 199 10.03 11.09 -27.25
C ASN A 199 8.59 10.62 -26.95
N ASP A 200 8.33 9.31 -27.00
CA ASP A 200 7.05 8.72 -26.61
C ASP A 200 7.10 8.11 -25.19
N ASP A 201 6.40 8.75 -24.26
CA ASP A 201 6.22 8.30 -22.87
C ASP A 201 5.68 6.86 -22.78
N ARG A 202 4.94 6.40 -23.79
CA ARG A 202 4.35 5.07 -23.84
C ARG A 202 5.41 3.96 -24.00
N VAL A 203 6.46 4.17 -24.80
CA VAL A 203 7.58 3.22 -24.91
C VAL A 203 8.29 3.09 -23.58
N ASN A 204 8.66 4.24 -22.99
CA ASN A 204 9.37 4.30 -21.72
C ASN A 204 8.61 3.55 -20.60
N ASN A 205 7.30 3.78 -20.49
CA ASN A 205 6.46 3.09 -19.51
C ASN A 205 6.40 1.57 -19.75
N MET A 206 6.34 1.12 -21.01
CA MET A 206 6.35 -0.31 -21.34
C MET A 206 7.72 -0.97 -21.09
N THR A 207 8.82 -0.29 -21.44
CA THR A 207 10.19 -0.75 -21.15
C THR A 207 10.41 -0.88 -19.65
N VAL A 208 10.02 0.11 -18.86
CA VAL A 208 10.08 0.04 -17.39
C VAL A 208 9.22 -1.11 -16.86
N SER A 209 8.01 -1.30 -17.40
CA SER A 209 7.15 -2.43 -17.03
C SER A 209 7.84 -3.77 -17.30
N LEU A 210 8.52 -3.93 -18.44
CA LEU A 210 9.27 -5.13 -18.80
C LEU A 210 10.43 -5.40 -17.83
N ILE A 211 11.19 -4.36 -17.49
CA ILE A 211 12.29 -4.41 -16.51
C ILE A 211 11.74 -4.81 -15.13
N ASP A 212 10.61 -4.24 -14.70
CA ASP A 212 9.90 -4.61 -13.46
C ASP A 212 9.47 -6.08 -13.49
N GLN A 213 8.79 -6.55 -14.53
CA GLN A 213 8.37 -7.95 -14.62
C GLN A 213 9.57 -8.90 -14.58
N THR A 214 10.68 -8.55 -15.22
CA THR A 214 11.87 -9.39 -15.23
C THR A 214 12.55 -9.45 -13.87
N ALA A 215 12.68 -8.32 -13.17
CA ALA A 215 13.17 -8.32 -11.78
C ALA A 215 12.34 -9.26 -10.88
N TYR A 216 11.00 -9.28 -11.04
CA TYR A 216 10.13 -10.20 -10.31
C TYR A 216 10.31 -11.67 -10.72
N VAL A 217 10.58 -11.96 -12.00
CA VAL A 217 10.91 -13.31 -12.46
C VAL A 217 12.21 -13.79 -11.80
N PHE A 218 13.26 -12.97 -11.80
CA PHE A 218 14.52 -13.28 -11.11
C PHE A 218 14.32 -13.46 -9.61
N PHE A 219 13.54 -12.58 -8.97
CA PHE A 219 13.17 -12.71 -7.55
C PHE A 219 12.54 -14.06 -7.23
N THR A 220 11.49 -14.44 -7.96
CA THR A 220 10.74 -15.68 -7.68
C THR A 220 11.61 -16.91 -7.84
N VAL A 221 12.42 -16.95 -8.90
CA VAL A 221 13.30 -18.09 -9.18
C VAL A 221 14.45 -18.16 -8.19
N CYS A 222 15.14 -17.04 -7.93
CA CYS A 222 16.24 -16.99 -6.97
C CYS A 222 15.76 -17.33 -5.57
N LYS A 223 14.62 -16.79 -5.11
CA LYS A 223 14.01 -17.13 -3.80
C LYS A 223 13.88 -18.64 -3.62
N ARG A 224 13.37 -19.33 -4.64
CA ARG A 224 13.20 -20.79 -4.62
C ARG A 224 14.54 -21.51 -4.59
N GLU A 225 15.44 -21.22 -5.53
CA GLU A 225 16.72 -21.94 -5.65
C GLU A 225 17.61 -21.69 -4.42
N PHE A 226 17.59 -20.49 -3.85
CA PHE A 226 18.24 -20.21 -2.58
C PHE A 226 17.59 -20.97 -1.42
N ALA A 227 16.25 -20.97 -1.30
CA ALA A 227 15.57 -21.72 -0.24
C ALA A 227 15.90 -23.22 -0.30
N LEU A 228 15.94 -23.81 -1.50
CA LEU A 228 16.36 -25.20 -1.70
C LEU A 228 17.81 -25.42 -1.30
N ALA A 229 18.73 -24.55 -1.74
CA ALA A 229 20.15 -24.66 -1.37
C ALA A 229 20.38 -24.55 0.16
N VAL A 230 19.62 -23.69 0.83
CA VAL A 230 19.66 -23.49 2.29
C VAL A 230 19.10 -24.72 3.02
N HIS A 231 17.97 -25.28 2.55
CA HIS A 231 17.42 -26.52 3.11
C HIS A 231 18.38 -27.71 3.01
N LEU A 232 19.07 -27.85 1.87
CA LEU A 232 20.08 -28.89 1.66
C LEU A 232 21.25 -28.78 2.63
N ALA A 233 21.63 -27.56 3.00
CA ALA A 233 22.68 -27.33 3.98
C ALA A 233 22.32 -27.74 5.39
N LEU A 234 21.05 -27.53 5.77
CA LEU A 234 20.57 -27.75 7.13
C LEU A 234 20.29 -29.23 7.41
N ASN A 235 19.88 -30.00 6.38
CA ASN A 235 19.52 -31.42 6.49
C ASN A 235 20.42 -32.35 5.66
N PRO A 236 21.72 -32.48 6.01
CA PRO A 236 22.65 -33.30 5.23
C PRO A 236 22.34 -34.81 5.30
N LYS A 237 21.53 -35.30 6.24
CA LYS A 237 21.22 -36.74 6.38
C LYS A 237 20.20 -37.28 5.36
N GLU A 238 19.41 -36.41 4.71
CA GLU A 238 18.49 -36.79 3.62
C GLU A 238 19.19 -36.83 2.25
N THR A 239 20.49 -36.52 2.17
CA THR A 239 21.22 -36.31 0.90
C THR A 239 21.59 -37.57 0.13
N ILE A 240 21.44 -38.77 0.70
CA ILE A 240 21.90 -40.02 0.04
C ILE A 240 20.99 -40.44 -1.13
N VAL A 241 19.79 -39.87 -1.32
CA VAL A 241 18.78 -40.44 -2.25
C VAL A 241 18.30 -39.50 -3.39
N SER A 242 18.84 -38.27 -3.57
CA SER A 242 18.26 -37.35 -4.58
C SER A 242 19.29 -36.69 -5.53
N SER A 243 19.39 -37.23 -6.76
CA SER A 243 20.10 -36.61 -7.90
C SER A 243 19.53 -35.26 -8.36
N LYS A 244 18.37 -34.86 -7.83
CA LYS A 244 17.72 -33.56 -8.08
C LYS A 244 18.36 -32.43 -7.27
N ASN A 245 18.92 -32.75 -6.09
CA ASN A 245 19.43 -31.76 -5.13
C ASN A 245 20.77 -31.13 -5.57
N ILE A 246 21.62 -31.89 -6.26
CA ILE A 246 22.89 -31.40 -6.83
C ILE A 246 22.65 -30.43 -8.01
N LYS A 247 21.51 -30.54 -8.69
CA LYS A 247 21.18 -29.71 -9.87
C LYS A 247 20.77 -28.28 -9.50
N SER A 248 20.07 -28.09 -8.39
CA SER A 248 19.69 -26.75 -7.90
C SER A 248 20.89 -25.89 -7.48
N CYS A 249 21.87 -26.46 -6.75
CA CYS A 249 23.10 -25.71 -6.43
C CYS A 249 23.93 -25.35 -7.67
N LYS A 250 23.93 -26.20 -8.70
CA LYS A 250 24.59 -25.90 -9.99
C LYS A 250 23.88 -24.77 -10.74
N CYS A 251 22.55 -24.81 -10.81
CA CYS A 251 21.74 -23.74 -11.40
C CYS A 251 22.00 -22.40 -10.71
N LEU A 252 22.01 -22.38 -9.38
CA LEU A 252 22.30 -21.19 -8.60
C LEU A 252 23.69 -20.61 -8.89
N THR A 253 24.72 -21.47 -8.91
CA THR A 253 26.08 -21.06 -9.26
C THR A 253 26.15 -20.47 -10.66
N MET A 254 25.46 -21.08 -11.64
CA MET A 254 25.41 -20.55 -13.01
C MET A 254 24.72 -19.17 -13.09
N ILE A 255 23.61 -18.96 -12.36
CA ILE A 255 22.91 -17.65 -12.34
C ILE A 255 23.82 -16.57 -11.76
N VAL A 256 24.44 -16.86 -10.61
CA VAL A 256 25.32 -15.93 -9.90
C VAL A 256 26.55 -15.59 -10.75
N GLU A 257 27.21 -16.58 -11.35
CA GLU A 257 28.36 -16.37 -12.25
C GLU A 257 27.98 -15.54 -13.47
N ALA A 258 26.83 -15.81 -14.11
CA ALA A 258 26.36 -15.04 -15.27
C ALA A 258 26.07 -13.57 -14.91
N LEU A 259 25.39 -13.32 -13.80
CA LEU A 259 25.12 -11.95 -13.32
C LEU A 259 26.40 -11.24 -12.89
N GLU A 260 27.36 -11.96 -12.29
CA GLU A 260 28.66 -11.39 -11.92
C GLU A 260 29.45 -10.94 -13.16
N VAL A 261 29.48 -11.75 -14.22
CA VAL A 261 30.14 -11.41 -15.49
C VAL A 261 29.49 -10.18 -16.13
N GLU A 262 28.16 -10.14 -16.20
CA GLU A 262 27.42 -9.01 -16.78
C GLU A 262 27.50 -7.75 -15.91
N THR A 263 27.61 -7.88 -14.59
CA THR A 263 27.87 -6.72 -13.71
C THR A 263 29.28 -6.19 -13.94
N LYS A 264 30.26 -7.08 -14.11
CA LYS A 264 31.67 -6.70 -14.38
C LYS A 264 31.83 -6.03 -15.74
N SER A 265 31.08 -6.46 -16.75
CA SER A 265 31.11 -5.86 -18.09
C SER A 265 30.64 -4.41 -18.10
N LEU A 266 29.90 -3.96 -17.08
CA LEU A 266 29.44 -2.58 -16.93
C LEU A 266 30.46 -1.63 -16.27
N PHE A 267 31.51 -2.14 -15.60
CA PHE A 267 32.51 -1.26 -14.96
C PHE A 267 33.24 -0.32 -15.93
N PRO A 268 33.66 -0.74 -17.14
CA PRO A 268 34.29 0.15 -18.10
C PRO A 268 33.38 1.32 -18.49
N PHE A 269 32.09 1.05 -18.73
CA PHE A 269 31.10 2.08 -19.06
C PHE A 269 30.91 3.09 -17.93
N LEU A 270 30.89 2.63 -16.67
CA LEU A 270 30.87 3.52 -15.50
C LEU A 270 32.16 4.33 -15.36
N LYS A 271 33.32 3.76 -15.75
CA LYS A 271 34.61 4.46 -15.71
C LYS A 271 34.73 5.52 -16.81
N GLU A 272 34.16 5.26 -17.98
CA GLU A 272 34.09 6.23 -19.09
C GLU A 272 33.09 7.36 -18.79
N ALA A 273 31.96 7.03 -18.16
CA ALA A 273 30.99 7.99 -17.63
C ALA A 273 31.59 8.99 -16.63
N LEU A 274 32.58 8.58 -15.83
CA LEU A 274 33.32 9.49 -14.94
C LEU A 274 34.10 10.57 -15.69
N ASN A 275 34.47 10.31 -16.95
CA ASN A 275 35.32 11.19 -17.76
C ASN A 275 34.49 12.09 -18.69
N ASP A 276 33.46 11.55 -19.35
CA ASP A 276 32.72 12.23 -20.43
C ASP A 276 31.27 12.63 -20.07
N GLY A 277 30.76 12.22 -18.89
CA GLY A 277 29.48 12.70 -18.34
C GLY A 277 28.19 12.20 -19.00
N ASN A 278 28.26 11.41 -20.09
CA ASN A 278 27.08 10.83 -20.74
C ASN A 278 26.99 9.33 -20.43
N VAL A 279 25.89 8.89 -19.79
CA VAL A 279 25.70 7.51 -19.33
C VAL A 279 24.44 6.91 -19.92
N ASP A 280 24.56 5.77 -20.60
CA ASP A 280 23.39 4.98 -21.01
C ASP A 280 22.79 4.26 -19.79
N LEU A 281 21.93 4.98 -19.06
CA LEU A 281 21.29 4.50 -17.84
C LEU A 281 20.36 3.29 -18.10
N ASN A 282 19.84 3.12 -19.31
CA ASN A 282 18.89 2.04 -19.60
C ASN A 282 19.59 0.69 -19.62
N LYS A 283 20.79 0.61 -20.22
CA LYS A 283 21.63 -0.60 -20.23
C LYS A 283 22.12 -0.98 -18.83
N ILE A 284 22.39 0.01 -17.98
CA ILE A 284 22.78 -0.22 -16.58
C ILE A 284 21.55 -0.68 -15.77
N SER A 285 20.39 -0.07 -16.00
CA SER A 285 19.13 -0.37 -15.33
C SER A 285 18.64 -1.80 -15.59
N SER A 286 18.81 -2.33 -16.81
CA SER A 286 18.42 -3.71 -17.16
C SER A 286 19.19 -4.75 -16.35
N VAL A 287 20.52 -4.65 -16.28
CA VAL A 287 21.38 -5.55 -15.49
C VAL A 287 21.08 -5.38 -14.00
N LEU A 288 21.00 -4.13 -13.53
CA LEU A 288 20.70 -3.83 -12.13
C LEU A 288 19.34 -4.38 -11.70
N SER A 289 18.34 -4.42 -12.59
CA SER A 289 17.03 -5.02 -12.27
C SER A 289 17.10 -6.53 -12.01
N CYS A 290 17.95 -7.24 -12.75
CA CYS A 290 18.17 -8.69 -12.58
C CYS A 290 18.98 -8.97 -11.31
N VAL A 291 19.99 -8.14 -11.04
CA VAL A 291 20.75 -8.15 -9.78
C VAL A 291 19.81 -7.89 -8.61
N GLN A 292 18.99 -6.84 -8.66
CA GLN A 292 18.02 -6.50 -7.63
C GLN A 292 17.07 -7.66 -7.33
N GLY A 293 16.46 -8.25 -8.38
CA GLY A 293 15.58 -9.41 -8.23
C GLY A 293 16.28 -10.57 -7.54
N SER A 294 17.52 -10.86 -7.94
CA SER A 294 18.32 -11.95 -7.38
C SER A 294 18.68 -11.72 -5.91
N LEU A 295 19.10 -10.50 -5.55
CA LEU A 295 19.38 -10.11 -4.16
C LEU A 295 18.15 -10.20 -3.27
N TRP A 296 17.01 -9.71 -3.75
CA TRP A 296 15.75 -9.78 -3.00
C TRP A 296 15.27 -11.22 -2.82
N GLY A 297 15.51 -12.08 -3.82
CA GLY A 297 15.25 -13.52 -3.72
C GLY A 297 16.10 -14.19 -2.64
N LEU A 298 17.41 -13.87 -2.60
CA LEU A 298 18.32 -14.34 -1.56
C LEU A 298 17.88 -13.89 -0.16
N GLU A 299 17.60 -12.60 0.01
CA GLU A 299 17.14 -12.03 1.28
C GLU A 299 15.87 -12.76 1.79
N CYS A 300 14.87 -12.93 0.91
CA CYS A 300 13.62 -13.59 1.25
C CYS A 300 13.80 -15.08 1.59
N ALA A 301 14.71 -15.77 0.91
CA ALA A 301 15.02 -17.17 1.23
C ALA A 301 15.64 -17.31 2.63
N LEU A 302 16.52 -16.38 3.01
CA LEU A 302 17.17 -16.39 4.32
C LEU A 302 16.20 -16.04 5.46
N SER A 303 15.31 -15.06 5.25
CA SER A 303 14.34 -14.65 6.28
C SER A 303 13.32 -15.75 6.61
N ASN A 304 12.87 -16.52 5.61
CA ASN A 304 11.89 -17.60 5.80
C ASN A 304 12.41 -18.78 6.64
N ILE A 305 13.72 -19.00 6.65
CA ILE A 305 14.33 -20.17 7.28
C ILE A 305 14.69 -19.88 8.76
N GLY A 306 14.70 -18.61 9.17
CA GLY A 306 14.89 -18.18 10.56
C GLY A 306 16.27 -18.50 11.16
N THR A 307 17.13 -19.23 10.45
CA THR A 307 18.48 -19.60 10.88
C THR A 307 19.49 -18.50 10.56
N ASN A 308 20.38 -18.19 11.50
CA ASN A 308 21.47 -17.26 11.27
C ASN A 308 22.38 -17.78 10.14
N PHE A 309 22.64 -16.97 9.12
CA PHE A 309 23.51 -17.35 8.00
C PHE A 309 24.95 -17.67 8.45
N LYS A 310 25.39 -17.26 9.65
CA LYS A 310 26.65 -17.78 10.26
C LYS A 310 26.61 -19.29 10.50
N GLU A 311 25.50 -19.79 11.03
CA GLU A 311 25.27 -21.22 11.24
C GLU A 311 25.14 -21.94 9.89
N LEU A 312 24.46 -21.31 8.94
CA LEU A 312 24.35 -21.81 7.58
C LEU A 312 25.70 -21.88 6.87
N LYS A 313 26.54 -20.85 6.98
CA LYS A 313 27.89 -20.76 6.41
C LYS A 313 28.79 -21.84 6.99
N ALA A 314 28.71 -22.10 8.30
CA ALA A 314 29.46 -23.17 8.95
C ALA A 314 29.03 -24.55 8.44
N LYS A 315 27.72 -24.79 8.28
CA LYS A 315 27.15 -26.05 7.76
C LYS A 315 27.42 -26.24 6.26
N LEU A 316 27.23 -25.19 5.45
CA LEU A 316 27.46 -25.19 3.99
C LEU A 316 28.95 -25.33 3.63
N LYS A 317 29.88 -24.73 4.39
CA LYS A 317 31.34 -24.89 4.17
C LYS A 317 31.76 -26.36 4.14
N LYS A 318 30.99 -27.23 4.81
CA LYS A 318 31.25 -28.67 4.89
C LYS A 318 30.80 -29.45 3.64
N TYR A 319 29.91 -28.89 2.80
CA TYR A 319 29.25 -29.62 1.70
C TYR A 319 29.32 -28.94 0.32
N ASN A 320 29.44 -27.61 0.24
CA ASN A 320 29.46 -26.91 -1.06
C ASN A 320 30.17 -25.53 -1.02
N TYR A 321 31.49 -25.54 -0.76
CA TYR A 321 32.31 -24.32 -0.66
C TYR A 321 32.27 -23.44 -1.91
N LYS A 322 32.25 -24.03 -3.11
CA LYS A 322 32.26 -23.31 -4.39
C LYS A 322 31.04 -22.40 -4.56
N THR A 323 29.83 -22.90 -4.28
CA THR A 323 28.59 -22.11 -4.42
C THR A 323 28.56 -20.93 -3.44
N ILE A 324 28.99 -21.10 -2.18
CA ILE A 324 29.05 -19.99 -1.21
C ILE A 324 30.07 -18.94 -1.65
N SER A 325 31.27 -19.38 -2.06
CA SER A 325 32.31 -18.46 -2.50
C SER A 325 31.85 -17.65 -3.71
N GLY A 326 31.16 -18.27 -4.66
CA GLY A 326 30.56 -17.57 -5.80
C GLY A 326 29.52 -16.52 -5.38
N ILE A 327 28.64 -16.85 -4.43
CA ILE A 327 27.65 -15.89 -3.90
C ILE A 327 28.34 -14.70 -3.21
N ILE A 328 29.36 -14.94 -2.38
CA ILE A 328 30.09 -13.87 -1.69
C ILE A 328 30.80 -12.96 -2.71
N ASN A 329 31.51 -13.54 -3.68
CA ASN A 329 32.19 -12.79 -4.73
C ASN A 329 31.22 -11.94 -5.57
N PHE A 330 30.05 -12.49 -5.88
CA PHE A 330 28.98 -11.76 -6.54
C PHE A 330 28.47 -10.60 -5.69
N LEU A 331 28.18 -10.83 -4.39
CA LEU A 331 27.77 -9.76 -3.48
C LEU A 331 28.82 -8.65 -3.42
N ASP A 332 30.10 -9.00 -3.29
CA ASP A 332 31.19 -8.01 -3.26
C ASP A 332 31.33 -7.24 -4.57
N THR A 333 31.11 -7.91 -5.71
CA THR A 333 31.06 -7.27 -7.03
C THR A 333 29.90 -6.27 -7.11
N VAL A 334 28.71 -6.63 -6.62
CA VAL A 334 27.54 -5.75 -6.63
C VAL A 334 27.73 -4.58 -5.65
N VAL A 335 28.32 -4.79 -4.48
CA VAL A 335 28.64 -3.70 -3.54
C VAL A 335 29.55 -2.67 -4.21
N LYS A 336 30.63 -3.11 -4.88
CA LYS A 336 31.53 -2.22 -5.64
C LYS A 336 30.77 -1.47 -6.73
N PHE A 337 29.93 -2.17 -7.48
CA PHE A 337 29.10 -1.57 -8.53
C PHE A 337 28.15 -0.49 -7.99
N ILE A 338 27.46 -0.74 -6.88
CA ILE A 338 26.58 0.24 -6.25
C ILE A 338 27.39 1.43 -5.74
N CYS A 339 28.53 1.21 -5.09
CA CYS A 339 29.37 2.29 -4.59
C CYS A 339 29.82 3.24 -5.71
N ILE A 340 30.30 2.69 -6.83
CA ILE A 340 30.74 3.47 -8.00
C ILE A 340 29.54 4.19 -8.63
N SER A 341 28.42 3.48 -8.84
CA SER A 341 27.21 4.05 -9.44
C SER A 341 26.64 5.21 -8.62
N SER A 342 26.58 5.08 -7.29
CA SER A 342 26.13 6.15 -6.40
C SER A 342 27.03 7.38 -6.46
N GLN A 343 28.35 7.20 -6.56
CA GLN A 343 29.27 8.32 -6.66
C GLN A 343 29.12 9.07 -7.99
N ILE A 344 29.03 8.35 -9.10
CA ILE A 344 28.85 8.96 -10.44
C ILE A 344 27.53 9.71 -10.54
N PHE A 345 26.45 9.08 -10.06
CA PHE A 345 25.11 9.59 -10.28
C PHE A 345 24.81 10.83 -9.44
N PHE A 346 25.42 10.96 -8.26
CA PHE A 346 25.05 12.00 -7.30
C PHE A 346 26.09 13.08 -7.05
N ARG A 347 27.37 12.87 -7.38
CA ARG A 347 28.43 13.83 -7.04
C ARG A 347 28.43 15.02 -7.99
N SER A 348 28.48 16.24 -7.44
CA SER A 348 28.56 17.48 -8.21
C SER A 348 29.94 17.66 -8.87
N ASP A 349 29.95 18.26 -10.08
CA ASP A 349 31.12 18.34 -10.98
C ASP A 349 32.35 19.04 -10.36
N GLN A 350 32.17 19.84 -9.30
CA GLN A 350 33.25 20.55 -8.61
C GLN A 350 34.16 19.63 -7.75
N SER A 351 33.73 18.40 -7.42
CA SER A 351 34.49 17.50 -6.52
C SER A 351 35.06 16.24 -7.19
N VAL A 352 34.84 16.07 -8.49
CA VAL A 352 35.35 14.92 -9.26
C VAL A 352 36.84 15.06 -9.56
N LYS A 353 37.36 16.29 -9.67
CA LYS A 353 38.74 16.57 -10.11
C LYS A 353 39.83 16.41 -9.04
N SER A 354 39.50 16.31 -7.75
CA SER A 354 40.51 16.31 -6.67
C SER A 354 40.64 15.00 -5.86
N SER A 355 39.98 13.91 -6.27
CA SER A 355 39.76 12.75 -5.38
C SER A 355 40.08 11.37 -6.00
N TYR A 356 40.65 11.30 -7.20
CA TYR A 356 41.03 10.03 -7.82
C TYR A 356 42.54 9.82 -7.75
N ASP A 357 43.03 9.44 -6.57
CA ASP A 357 44.26 8.67 -6.44
C ASP A 357 43.89 7.19 -6.26
N ASP A 358 44.63 6.30 -6.91
CA ASP A 358 44.47 4.83 -6.88
C ASP A 358 44.53 4.23 -5.44
N GLN A 359 44.87 5.03 -4.42
CA GLN A 359 44.88 4.65 -3.01
C GLN A 359 43.49 4.54 -2.38
N ASP A 360 42.46 5.26 -2.85
CA ASP A 360 41.10 5.20 -2.27
C ASP A 360 40.34 3.91 -2.62
N MET A 361 40.74 3.22 -3.69
CA MET A 361 40.23 1.89 -4.03
C MET A 361 40.66 0.82 -3.01
N GLN A 362 41.76 1.03 -2.28
CA GLN A 362 42.22 0.14 -1.22
C GLN A 362 41.61 0.48 0.16
N ASN A 363 41.23 1.74 0.38
CA ASN A 363 40.56 2.17 1.61
C ASN A 363 39.07 1.80 1.69
N LEU A 364 38.47 1.31 0.59
CA LEU A 364 37.11 0.77 0.57
C LEU A 364 36.97 -0.53 1.39
N GLU A 365 38.09 -1.17 1.76
CA GLU A 365 38.11 -2.44 2.50
C GLU A 365 38.13 -2.27 4.03
N ASN A 366 38.34 -1.06 4.56
CA ASN A 366 38.53 -0.81 6.01
C ASN A 366 37.50 0.15 6.65
N GLY A 367 36.24 0.09 6.21
CA GLY A 367 35.13 0.82 6.83
C GLY A 367 34.50 0.07 8.01
N SER A 368 34.59 0.63 9.22
CA SER A 368 33.90 0.12 10.42
C SER A 368 32.41 -0.15 10.21
N HIS A 369 31.90 -1.22 10.84
CA HIS A 369 30.51 -1.73 10.81
C HIS A 369 29.41 -0.79 11.40
N GLY A 370 29.57 0.53 11.36
CA GLY A 370 28.65 1.48 11.99
C GLY A 370 27.63 2.10 11.04
N LEU A 371 26.35 2.12 11.45
CA LEU A 371 25.39 3.14 11.00
C LEU A 371 26.01 4.52 11.29
N VAL A 372 26.16 5.35 10.27
CA VAL A 372 26.88 6.62 10.37
C VAL A 372 25.91 7.74 10.79
N GLU A 373 26.42 8.70 11.55
CA GLU A 373 25.71 9.86 12.07
C GLU A 373 25.24 10.80 10.94
N PHE A 374 23.97 11.23 10.96
CA PHE A 374 23.40 12.18 9.98
C PHE A 374 24.04 13.57 10.04
N ALA A 375 24.55 13.96 11.20
CA ALA A 375 24.95 15.34 11.48
C ALA A 375 26.17 15.85 10.67
N SER A 376 26.89 14.95 9.98
CA SER A 376 28.12 15.28 9.27
C SER A 376 28.00 15.31 7.73
N PHE A 377 26.80 15.19 7.16
CA PHE A 377 26.68 15.09 5.69
C PHE A 377 26.59 16.46 5.01
N ASP A 378 27.56 16.73 4.13
CA ASP A 378 27.59 17.94 3.30
C ASP A 378 26.68 17.79 2.06
N TYR A 379 25.53 18.44 2.11
CA TYR A 379 24.55 18.46 1.01
C TYR A 379 25.09 19.07 -0.29
N ASN A 380 26.18 19.85 -0.24
CA ASN A 380 26.82 20.39 -1.45
C ASN A 380 27.43 19.29 -2.35
N CYS A 381 27.57 18.08 -1.82
CA CYS A 381 28.02 16.92 -2.59
C CYS A 381 26.92 16.29 -3.47
N LEU A 382 25.64 16.68 -3.30
CA LEU A 382 24.52 16.09 -4.05
C LEU A 382 24.12 16.95 -5.26
N ARG A 383 23.84 16.30 -6.40
CA ARG A 383 23.16 16.91 -7.56
C ARG A 383 21.68 17.16 -7.24
N THR A 384 21.39 18.20 -6.44
CA THR A 384 20.03 18.57 -6.04
C THR A 384 19.14 18.94 -7.21
N ASP A 385 19.68 19.54 -8.26
CA ASP A 385 18.94 19.90 -9.48
C ASP A 385 18.45 18.66 -10.23
N LEU A 386 19.27 17.61 -10.26
CA LEU A 386 18.89 16.32 -10.84
C LEU A 386 17.76 15.68 -10.02
N LEU A 387 17.88 15.65 -8.69
CA LEU A 387 16.86 15.12 -7.79
C LEU A 387 15.54 15.90 -7.89
N GLN A 388 15.61 17.23 -8.04
CA GLN A 388 14.43 18.08 -8.23
C GLN A 388 13.76 17.80 -9.58
N SER A 389 14.54 17.60 -10.66
CA SER A 389 13.96 17.29 -11.97
C SER A 389 13.15 15.98 -11.97
N PHE A 390 13.51 14.98 -11.14
CA PHE A 390 12.71 13.76 -10.98
C PHE A 390 11.33 14.03 -10.39
N LEU A 391 11.29 14.92 -9.40
CA LEU A 391 10.09 15.34 -8.70
C LEU A 391 9.16 16.14 -9.60
N ASP A 392 9.73 16.96 -10.49
CA ASP A 392 9.00 17.68 -11.55
C ASP A 392 8.56 16.73 -12.69
N GLY A 393 8.96 15.46 -12.61
CA GLY A 393 8.63 14.39 -13.54
C GLY A 393 9.34 14.50 -14.89
N GLN A 394 10.54 15.09 -14.87
CA GLN A 394 11.52 15.04 -15.94
C GLN A 394 12.49 13.88 -15.68
N ASN A 395 13.26 13.47 -16.69
CA ASN A 395 14.30 12.44 -16.55
C ASN A 395 13.80 11.12 -15.93
N LEU A 396 12.65 10.62 -16.38
CA LEU A 396 12.01 9.41 -15.82
C LEU A 396 12.96 8.20 -15.78
N GLN A 397 13.79 8.01 -16.81
CA GLN A 397 14.76 6.91 -16.85
C GLN A 397 15.78 6.97 -15.71
N ALA A 398 16.27 8.17 -15.39
CA ALA A 398 17.18 8.39 -14.28
C ALA A 398 16.47 8.18 -12.92
N ALA A 399 15.20 8.59 -12.80
CA ALA A 399 14.39 8.32 -11.61
C ALA A 399 14.16 6.81 -11.41
N TYR A 400 13.89 6.06 -12.48
CA TYR A 400 13.78 4.60 -12.41
C TYR A 400 15.11 3.93 -12.07
N PHE A 401 16.22 4.39 -12.65
CA PHE A 401 17.55 3.91 -12.27
C PHE A 401 17.81 4.12 -10.77
N LEU A 402 17.48 5.30 -10.24
CA LEU A 402 17.58 5.60 -8.82
C LEU A 402 16.75 4.62 -7.97
N ARG A 403 15.49 4.39 -8.33
CA ARG A 403 14.65 3.40 -7.65
C ARG A 403 15.36 2.05 -7.56
N ARG A 404 15.96 1.57 -8.66
CA ARG A 404 16.69 0.29 -8.71
C ARG A 404 17.94 0.26 -7.86
N LEU A 405 18.70 1.36 -7.86
CA LEU A 405 19.88 1.53 -7.03
C LEU A 405 19.54 1.45 -5.54
N LEU A 406 18.48 2.14 -5.11
CA LEU A 406 18.03 2.16 -3.72
C LEU A 406 17.47 0.80 -3.28
N ILE A 407 16.69 0.10 -4.12
CA ILE A 407 16.20 -1.24 -3.78
C ILE A 407 17.35 -2.25 -3.69
N SER A 408 18.31 -2.18 -4.61
CA SER A 408 19.49 -3.07 -4.56
C SER A 408 20.32 -2.79 -3.30
N SER A 409 20.50 -1.51 -2.96
CA SER A 409 21.17 -1.09 -1.72
C SER A 409 20.45 -1.58 -0.48
N SER A 410 19.11 -1.51 -0.46
CA SER A 410 18.25 -2.02 0.62
C SER A 410 18.49 -3.52 0.86
N ALA A 411 18.51 -4.32 -0.22
CA ALA A 411 18.79 -5.75 -0.12
C ALA A 411 20.20 -6.03 0.42
N ILE A 412 21.21 -5.28 -0.01
CA ILE A 412 22.59 -5.42 0.52
C ILE A 412 22.66 -5.06 2.00
N VAL A 413 22.04 -3.96 2.44
CA VAL A 413 22.02 -3.57 3.86
C VAL A 413 21.47 -4.71 4.71
N ARG A 414 20.32 -5.28 4.33
CA ARG A 414 19.74 -6.42 5.04
C ARG A 414 20.62 -7.66 4.99
N LEU A 415 21.17 -7.97 3.82
CA LEU A 415 22.05 -9.12 3.63
C LEU A 415 23.36 -8.99 4.42
N SER A 416 23.93 -7.80 4.56
CA SER A 416 25.20 -7.58 5.28
C SER A 416 25.15 -7.97 6.76
N THR A 417 23.96 -7.94 7.37
CA THR A 417 23.76 -8.43 8.74
C THR A 417 23.72 -9.94 8.82
N ALA A 418 23.13 -10.59 7.82
CA ALA A 418 22.98 -12.03 7.75
C ALA A 418 24.30 -12.68 7.27
N VAL A 419 24.76 -12.23 6.12
CA VAL A 419 25.95 -12.65 5.39
C VAL A 419 27.07 -11.69 5.75
N LYS A 420 28.16 -12.17 6.36
CA LYS A 420 29.43 -11.41 6.44
C LYS A 420 30.03 -11.25 5.03
N CYS A 421 29.38 -10.47 4.16
CA CYS A 421 29.89 -9.94 2.90
C CYS A 421 30.36 -8.50 3.12
N SER A 422 30.98 -7.89 2.10
CA SER A 422 31.24 -6.45 2.14
C SER A 422 29.93 -5.68 2.39
N SER A 423 29.99 -4.71 3.29
CA SER A 423 28.90 -3.74 3.48
C SER A 423 29.07 -2.58 2.51
N LEU A 424 27.99 -1.83 2.30
CA LEU A 424 28.12 -0.53 1.62
C LEU A 424 29.10 0.36 2.40
N SER A 425 29.92 1.11 1.67
CA SER A 425 30.83 2.07 2.31
C SER A 425 30.03 3.12 3.07
N SER A 426 30.56 3.60 4.20
CA SER A 426 29.97 4.69 5.01
C SER A 426 29.58 5.89 4.13
N LYS A 427 30.48 6.30 3.22
CA LYS A 427 30.26 7.39 2.26
C LYS A 427 29.07 7.11 1.32
N THR A 428 28.94 5.88 0.82
CA THR A 428 27.81 5.50 -0.04
C THR A 428 26.49 5.52 0.73
N VAL A 429 26.47 5.01 1.97
CA VAL A 429 25.28 5.05 2.83
C VAL A 429 24.86 6.49 3.08
N GLN A 430 25.80 7.38 3.41
CA GLN A 430 25.52 8.81 3.60
C GLN A 430 24.95 9.49 2.35
N ILE A 431 25.51 9.22 1.16
CA ILE A 431 24.99 9.76 -0.11
C ILE A 431 23.54 9.32 -0.33
N LEU A 432 23.27 8.01 -0.24
CA LEU A 432 21.92 7.46 -0.45
C LEU A 432 20.92 8.00 0.58
N LEU A 433 21.37 8.21 1.81
CA LEU A 433 20.58 8.76 2.90
C LEU A 433 20.26 10.25 2.68
N GLY A 434 21.24 11.04 2.26
CA GLY A 434 21.04 12.44 1.88
C GLY A 434 20.09 12.58 0.67
N CYS A 435 20.18 11.67 -0.31
CA CYS A 435 19.21 11.60 -1.40
C CYS A 435 17.80 11.28 -0.89
N ALA A 436 17.67 10.32 0.02
CA ALA A 436 16.38 9.94 0.60
C ALA A 436 15.75 11.08 1.39
N GLU A 437 16.55 11.78 2.19
CA GLU A 437 16.13 12.98 2.93
C GLU A 437 15.65 14.08 1.99
N PHE A 438 16.44 14.42 0.97
CA PHE A 438 16.07 15.46 0.02
C PHE A 438 14.75 15.15 -0.68
N LEU A 439 14.62 13.93 -1.22
CA LEU A 439 13.45 13.50 -1.98
C LEU A 439 12.18 13.48 -1.14
N LEU A 440 12.22 12.88 0.06
CA LEU A 440 11.04 12.81 0.92
C LEU A 440 10.68 14.17 1.52
N THR A 441 11.67 15.00 1.86
CA THR A 441 11.42 16.37 2.36
C THR A 441 10.78 17.23 1.27
N LYS A 442 11.33 17.20 0.04
CA LYS A 442 10.76 17.95 -1.08
C LYS A 442 9.37 17.44 -1.45
N PHE A 443 9.17 16.13 -1.56
CA PHE A 443 7.85 15.52 -1.76
C PHE A 443 6.85 16.01 -0.71
N SER A 444 7.24 16.02 0.56
CA SER A 444 6.37 16.44 1.67
C SER A 444 5.99 17.92 1.61
N ASN A 445 6.87 18.76 1.07
CA ASN A 445 6.69 20.21 0.98
C ASN A 445 6.14 20.69 -0.38
N MET A 446 5.91 19.79 -1.34
CA MET A 446 5.30 20.15 -2.63
C MET A 446 3.93 20.79 -2.42
N LEU A 447 3.64 21.87 -3.14
CA LEU A 447 2.31 22.47 -3.17
C LEU A 447 1.43 21.82 -4.24
N ASP A 448 2.05 21.55 -5.40
CA ASP A 448 1.38 20.95 -6.55
C ASP A 448 1.11 19.45 -6.37
N MET A 449 0.22 18.92 -7.21
CA MET A 449 -0.07 17.49 -7.28
C MET A 449 1.12 16.78 -7.95
N PRO A 450 1.82 15.85 -7.26
CA PRO A 450 2.91 15.10 -7.86
C PRO A 450 2.36 14.22 -9.00
N LYS A 451 3.17 13.94 -10.02
CA LYS A 451 2.78 13.01 -11.10
C LYS A 451 2.63 11.58 -10.56
N SER A 452 1.75 10.78 -11.17
CA SER A 452 1.52 9.37 -10.76
C SER A 452 2.79 8.52 -10.81
N SER A 453 3.68 8.79 -11.78
CA SER A 453 4.98 8.12 -11.90
C SER A 453 5.92 8.40 -10.73
N SER A 454 5.76 9.54 -10.03
CA SER A 454 6.59 9.90 -8.88
C SER A 454 6.43 8.93 -7.71
N PHE A 455 5.22 8.41 -7.50
CA PHE A 455 4.96 7.43 -6.44
C PHE A 455 5.70 6.11 -6.66
N LEU A 456 5.85 5.70 -7.93
CA LEU A 456 6.46 4.42 -8.29
C LEU A 456 7.96 4.40 -8.01
N TRP A 457 8.69 5.50 -8.20
CA TRP A 457 10.13 5.53 -7.93
C TRP A 457 10.48 5.95 -6.50
N LEU A 458 9.64 6.77 -5.83
CA LEU A 458 9.80 7.08 -4.40
C LEU A 458 9.71 5.83 -3.50
N ASP A 459 9.00 4.81 -3.96
CA ASP A 459 9.03 3.46 -3.38
C ASP A 459 10.47 3.01 -3.03
N GLY A 460 11.42 3.13 -3.97
CA GLY A 460 12.79 2.67 -3.74
C GLY A 460 13.46 3.37 -2.55
N THR A 461 13.21 4.67 -2.42
CA THR A 461 13.65 5.49 -1.28
C THR A 461 13.12 4.94 0.03
N VAL A 462 11.83 4.63 0.08
CA VAL A 462 11.18 4.10 1.28
C VAL A 462 11.71 2.70 1.63
N GLN A 463 11.96 1.84 0.63
CA GLN A 463 12.57 0.52 0.88
C GLN A 463 13.98 0.60 1.45
N PHE A 464 14.76 1.60 1.04
CA PHE A 464 16.08 1.83 1.60
C PHE A 464 16.00 2.27 3.07
N LEU A 465 15.11 3.21 3.40
CA LEU A 465 14.86 3.61 4.79
C LEU A 465 14.34 2.45 5.65
N GLU A 466 13.45 1.60 5.11
CA GLU A 466 12.98 0.38 5.78
C GLU A 466 14.15 -0.57 6.10
N ALA A 467 15.08 -0.76 5.15
CA ALA A 467 16.26 -1.59 5.39
C ALA A 467 17.21 -1.00 6.44
N LEU A 468 17.46 0.31 6.42
CA LEU A 468 18.23 0.97 7.49
C LEU A 468 17.51 0.84 8.84
N GLY A 469 16.19 0.98 8.85
CA GLY A 469 15.35 0.80 10.04
C GLY A 469 15.55 -0.56 10.72
N SER A 470 15.73 -1.62 9.93
CA SER A 470 15.96 -2.98 10.45
C SER A 470 17.29 -3.16 11.17
N GLN A 471 18.22 -2.20 11.06
CA GLN A 471 19.55 -2.26 11.65
C GLN A 471 19.59 -1.71 13.09
N PHE A 472 18.72 -0.78 13.44
CA PHE A 472 18.75 -0.13 14.77
C PHE A 472 18.63 -1.07 15.98
N PRO A 473 17.88 -2.18 15.93
CA PRO A 473 17.86 -3.14 17.04
C PRO A 473 19.22 -3.82 17.30
N LEU A 474 20.17 -3.70 16.36
CA LEU A 474 21.50 -4.33 16.42
C LEU A 474 22.61 -3.33 16.79
N THR A 475 22.32 -2.03 16.85
CA THR A 475 23.29 -0.95 17.09
C THR A 475 23.10 -0.30 18.46
N ASP A 476 24.13 0.39 18.95
CA ASP A 476 24.07 1.10 20.23
C ASP A 476 23.14 2.33 20.14
N PRO A 477 22.02 2.38 20.89
CA PRO A 477 21.02 3.43 20.77
C PRO A 477 21.53 4.85 21.04
N SER A 478 22.59 5.01 21.85
CA SER A 478 23.20 6.33 22.13
C SER A 478 23.76 6.98 20.88
N THR A 479 24.47 6.19 20.07
CA THR A 479 25.17 6.66 18.87
C THR A 479 24.25 6.88 17.67
N THR A 480 23.10 6.21 17.64
CA THR A 480 22.19 6.23 16.49
C THR A 480 20.95 7.10 16.70
N LYS A 481 20.85 7.80 17.84
CA LYS A 481 19.64 8.53 18.25
C LYS A 481 19.21 9.59 17.23
N ASP A 482 20.14 10.39 16.73
CA ASP A 482 19.83 11.50 15.82
C ASP A 482 19.40 10.96 14.45
N THR A 483 20.14 9.98 13.94
CA THR A 483 19.80 9.22 12.73
C THR A 483 18.40 8.60 12.84
N TYR A 484 18.10 7.94 13.96
CA TYR A 484 16.82 7.32 14.21
C TYR A 484 15.68 8.35 14.25
N THR A 485 15.87 9.46 14.96
CA THR A 485 14.88 10.53 15.09
C THR A 485 14.58 11.17 13.73
N LYS A 486 15.61 11.42 12.92
CA LYS A 486 15.45 11.96 11.58
C LYS A 486 14.68 11.02 10.65
N LEU A 487 14.93 9.71 10.73
CA LEU A 487 14.17 8.71 9.98
C LEU A 487 12.69 8.71 10.38
N LEU A 488 12.38 8.84 11.66
CA LEU A 488 10.99 8.97 12.13
C LEU A 488 10.32 10.21 11.52
N GLU A 489 10.98 11.37 11.60
CA GLU A 489 10.46 12.63 11.05
C GLU A 489 10.18 12.52 9.55
N LEU A 490 11.12 11.98 8.76
CA LEU A 490 10.94 11.81 7.32
C LEU A 490 9.75 10.91 6.97
N ASN A 491 9.56 9.80 7.70
CA ASN A 491 8.40 8.93 7.50
C ASN A 491 7.10 9.66 7.86
N ILE A 492 7.05 10.36 9.00
CA ILE A 492 5.87 11.13 9.44
C ILE A 492 5.52 12.21 8.40
N MET A 493 6.48 12.99 7.94
CA MET A 493 6.25 14.04 6.93
C MET A 493 5.69 13.46 5.62
N ALA A 494 6.29 12.39 5.11
CA ALA A 494 5.87 11.75 3.86
C ALA A 494 4.49 11.09 3.97
N ILE A 495 4.20 10.41 5.08
CA ILE A 495 2.85 9.86 5.39
C ILE A 495 1.83 11.00 5.42
N GLY A 496 2.18 12.13 6.03
CA GLY A 496 1.34 13.31 6.11
C GLY A 496 0.97 13.86 4.74
N LYS A 497 1.96 13.93 3.83
CA LYS A 497 1.72 14.33 2.45
C LYS A 497 0.80 13.34 1.73
N CYS A 498 0.96 12.04 1.96
CA CYS A 498 0.03 11.04 1.40
C CYS A 498 -1.41 11.26 1.92
N ILE A 499 -1.59 11.50 3.22
CA ILE A 499 -2.90 11.79 3.82
C ILE A 499 -3.52 13.06 3.22
N TYR A 500 -2.72 14.12 3.06
CA TYR A 500 -3.14 15.35 2.38
C TYR A 500 -3.66 15.08 0.97
N LEU A 501 -2.93 14.28 0.19
CA LEU A 501 -3.30 13.94 -1.20
C LEU A 501 -4.53 13.00 -1.28
N GLN A 502 -4.75 12.13 -0.27
CA GLN A 502 -5.91 11.23 -0.20
C GLN A 502 -7.23 11.96 0.12
N ARG A 503 -7.18 13.12 0.79
CA ARG A 503 -8.37 13.87 1.26
C ARG A 503 -9.32 12.95 2.05
N LYS A 504 -10.63 13.00 1.78
CA LYS A 504 -11.68 12.15 2.39
C LYS A 504 -11.48 10.64 2.28
N ARG A 505 -10.58 10.18 1.40
CA ARG A 505 -10.20 8.77 1.29
C ARG A 505 -9.13 8.35 2.29
N ALA A 506 -8.58 9.29 3.07
CA ALA A 506 -7.55 8.97 4.06
C ALA A 506 -8.15 8.17 5.23
N THR A 507 -7.67 6.94 5.38
CA THR A 507 -8.07 5.98 6.42
C THR A 507 -6.84 5.52 7.19
N LEU A 508 -7.04 5.01 8.41
CA LEU A 508 -6.01 4.34 9.20
C LEU A 508 -5.62 2.98 8.61
N ALA A 509 -4.40 2.52 8.90
CA ALA A 509 -3.89 1.24 8.41
C ALA A 509 -4.79 0.05 8.78
N SER A 510 -5.45 0.08 9.94
CA SER A 510 -6.33 -1.00 10.39
C SER A 510 -7.64 -1.15 9.61
N HIS A 511 -8.07 -0.11 8.88
CA HIS A 511 -9.35 -0.10 8.17
C HIS A 511 -9.23 -0.29 6.66
N ASP A 512 -8.02 -0.21 6.09
CA ASP A 512 -7.77 -0.43 4.66
C ASP A 512 -8.08 -1.86 4.20
N ILE A 513 -8.01 -2.85 5.11
CA ILE A 513 -8.29 -4.25 4.79
C ILE A 513 -9.79 -4.51 4.58
N GLU A 514 -10.68 -3.76 5.26
CA GLU A 514 -12.14 -3.89 5.10
C GLU A 514 -12.70 -3.08 3.92
N SER A 515 -12.05 -1.96 3.54
CA SER A 515 -12.53 -1.03 2.52
C SER A 515 -12.27 -1.51 1.08
N VAL A 516 -11.14 -2.16 0.82
CA VAL A 516 -10.80 -2.72 -0.52
C VAL A 516 -11.81 -3.80 -0.95
N THR A 517 -12.32 -4.59 -0.01
CA THR A 517 -13.41 -5.55 -0.25
C THR A 517 -14.76 -4.89 -0.51
N LYS A 518 -15.03 -3.70 0.07
CA LYS A 518 -16.27 -2.95 -0.18
C LYS A 518 -16.24 -2.30 -1.57
N LEU A 519 -15.10 -1.78 -2.02
CA LEU A 519 -14.95 -1.17 -3.35
C LEU A 519 -15.26 -2.14 -4.51
N LEU A 520 -15.04 -3.44 -4.30
CA LEU A 520 -15.31 -4.49 -5.29
C LEU A 520 -16.77 -4.98 -5.28
N THR A 521 -17.59 -4.59 -4.30
CA THR A 521 -18.94 -5.15 -4.10
C THR A 521 -20.08 -4.13 -4.25
N THR A 522 -19.80 -2.83 -4.29
CA THR A 522 -20.82 -1.79 -4.50
C THR A 522 -20.83 -1.32 -5.96
N SER A 523 -21.63 -1.99 -6.79
CA SER A 523 -21.84 -1.64 -8.21
C SER A 523 -22.85 -0.51 -8.47
N HIS A 524 -23.26 0.23 -7.44
CA HIS A 524 -24.17 1.36 -7.59
C HIS A 524 -23.78 2.53 -6.66
N VAL A 525 -23.87 3.74 -7.21
CA VAL A 525 -23.78 5.09 -6.57
C VAL A 525 -22.37 5.72 -6.54
N PRO A 526 -22.26 7.06 -6.74
CA PRO A 526 -22.16 7.81 -8.00
C PRO A 526 -20.69 8.19 -8.34
N LYS A 527 -20.47 8.79 -9.53
CA LYS A 527 -19.16 9.14 -10.11
C LYS A 527 -18.16 9.69 -9.06
N PRO A 528 -17.05 9.00 -8.76
CA PRO A 528 -16.01 9.60 -7.94
C PRO A 528 -15.42 10.80 -8.67
N SER A 529 -15.18 11.87 -7.92
CA SER A 529 -14.41 13.05 -8.34
C SER A 529 -13.21 12.65 -9.20
N VAL A 530 -13.03 13.38 -10.30
CA VAL A 530 -12.08 13.32 -11.44
C VAL A 530 -10.60 13.03 -11.11
N VAL A 531 -10.29 12.05 -10.26
CA VAL A 531 -8.93 11.57 -9.98
C VAL A 531 -8.80 10.20 -10.62
N ASP A 532 -7.80 10.06 -11.49
CA ASP A 532 -7.48 8.81 -12.19
C ASP A 532 -7.35 7.65 -11.16
N PRO A 533 -8.09 6.54 -11.29
CA PRO A 533 -7.97 5.38 -10.41
C PRO A 533 -6.52 4.88 -10.24
N LEU A 534 -5.69 5.03 -11.27
CA LEU A 534 -4.27 4.65 -11.24
C LEU A 534 -3.46 5.58 -10.33
N TYR A 535 -3.82 6.86 -10.25
CA TYR A 535 -3.21 7.82 -9.34
C TYR A 535 -3.48 7.46 -7.89
N SER A 536 -4.74 7.15 -7.55
CA SER A 536 -5.11 6.72 -6.21
C SER A 536 -4.38 5.45 -5.80
N LEU A 537 -4.31 4.45 -6.70
CA LEU A 537 -3.64 3.19 -6.40
C LEU A 537 -2.15 3.38 -6.10
N GLY A 538 -1.45 4.17 -6.93
CA GLY A 538 -0.02 4.46 -6.70
C GLY A 538 0.25 5.22 -5.41
N LEU A 539 -0.63 6.16 -5.04
CA LEU A 539 -0.53 6.90 -3.79
C LEU A 539 -0.74 5.99 -2.57
N ASP A 540 -1.75 5.11 -2.64
CA ASP A 540 -2.07 4.16 -1.58
C ASP A 540 -0.93 3.14 -1.40
N ASP A 541 -0.34 2.67 -2.49
CA ASP A 541 0.85 1.79 -2.48
C ASP A 541 2.09 2.47 -1.85
N LEU A 542 2.29 3.77 -2.09
CA LEU A 542 3.38 4.51 -1.45
C LEU A 542 3.12 4.70 0.04
N LYS A 543 1.90 5.07 0.43
CA LYS A 543 1.51 5.25 1.84
C LYS A 543 1.65 3.95 2.62
N THR A 544 1.14 2.82 2.10
CA THR A 544 1.27 1.50 2.74
C THR A 544 2.74 1.12 2.94
N ARG A 545 3.61 1.47 2.00
CA ARG A 545 5.05 1.25 2.11
C ARG A 545 5.72 2.12 3.16
N LEU A 546 5.36 3.40 3.23
CA LEU A 546 5.84 4.31 4.28
C LEU A 546 5.43 3.82 5.66
N ARG A 547 4.18 3.34 5.82
CA ARG A 547 3.71 2.73 7.07
C ARG A 547 4.53 1.49 7.44
N LYS A 548 4.87 0.65 6.46
CA LYS A 548 5.73 -0.52 6.68
C LYS A 548 7.14 -0.13 7.14
N SER A 549 7.73 0.88 6.48
CA SER A 549 9.01 1.48 6.87
C SER A 549 8.96 2.01 8.31
N PHE A 550 7.95 2.79 8.66
CA PHE A 550 7.74 3.27 10.03
C PHE A 550 7.55 2.12 11.03
N LYS A 551 6.77 1.09 10.66
CA LYS A 551 6.51 -0.09 11.50
C LYS A 551 7.80 -0.82 11.87
N VAL A 552 8.75 -0.96 10.95
CA VAL A 552 10.07 -1.56 11.23
C VAL A 552 10.83 -0.81 12.32
N LEU A 553 10.72 0.53 12.38
CA LEU A 553 11.37 1.35 13.41
C LEU A 553 10.78 1.15 14.81
N ILE A 554 9.50 0.78 14.90
CA ILE A 554 8.73 0.71 16.16
C ILE A 554 8.39 -0.72 16.62
N GLU A 555 8.72 -1.75 15.84
CA GLU A 555 8.41 -3.15 16.18
C GLU A 555 9.32 -3.71 17.29
N LYS A 556 10.59 -3.29 17.31
CA LYS A 556 11.59 -3.72 18.31
C LYS A 556 12.45 -2.54 18.82
N PRO A 557 11.84 -1.48 19.36
CA PRO A 557 12.61 -0.33 19.82
C PRO A 557 13.33 -0.67 21.13
N SER A 558 14.53 -0.13 21.31
CA SER A 558 15.14 0.00 22.63
C SER A 558 14.34 1.03 23.45
N GLU A 559 14.55 1.10 24.77
CA GLU A 559 13.85 2.09 25.62
C GLU A 559 14.15 3.54 25.19
N LEU A 560 15.41 3.83 24.80
CA LEU A 560 15.80 5.13 24.27
C LEU A 560 15.13 5.44 22.92
N HIS A 561 15.06 4.46 22.01
CA HIS A 561 14.36 4.62 20.73
C HIS A 561 12.85 4.83 20.95
N LEU A 562 12.24 4.09 21.88
CA LEU A 562 10.82 4.25 22.22
C LEU A 562 10.53 5.66 22.74
N LEU A 563 11.41 6.21 23.58
CA LEU A 563 11.28 7.59 24.06
C LEU A 563 11.40 8.61 22.91
N SER A 564 12.33 8.40 21.96
CA SER A 564 12.41 9.22 20.75
C SER A 564 11.14 9.14 19.89
N VAL A 565 10.55 7.94 19.71
CA VAL A 565 9.27 7.78 19.00
C VAL A 565 8.16 8.58 19.68
N MET A 566 8.05 8.50 20.99
CA MET A 566 6.99 9.17 21.75
C MET A 566 7.14 10.68 21.71
N GLN A 567 8.37 11.18 21.78
CA GLN A 567 8.67 12.61 21.61
C GLN A 567 8.34 13.09 20.20
N ALA A 568 8.71 12.34 19.16
CA ALA A 568 8.40 12.68 17.77
C ALA A 568 6.89 12.70 17.51
N LEU A 569 6.15 11.69 18.03
CA LEU A 569 4.69 11.65 17.91
C LEU A 569 4.02 12.76 18.72
N GLN A 570 4.51 13.08 19.91
CA GLN A 570 3.98 14.18 20.70
C GLN A 570 4.21 15.52 19.99
N ALA A 571 5.39 15.75 19.42
CA ALA A 571 5.69 16.94 18.63
C ALA A 571 4.77 17.04 17.40
N ALA A 572 4.59 15.93 16.67
CA ALA A 572 3.71 15.86 15.50
C ALA A 572 2.24 16.15 15.87
N LEU A 573 1.69 15.46 16.88
CA LEU A 573 0.28 15.64 17.29
C LEU A 573 0.00 17.01 17.89
N THR A 574 0.95 17.59 18.61
CA THR A 574 0.81 18.95 19.15
C THR A 574 1.07 20.04 18.12
N GLY A 575 1.48 19.70 16.90
CA GLY A 575 1.80 20.67 15.86
C GLY A 575 2.99 21.58 16.22
N ARG A 576 3.96 21.06 16.99
CA ARG A 576 5.19 21.77 17.34
C ARG A 576 6.23 21.54 16.24
N ARG A 577 6.74 22.63 15.66
CA ARG A 577 7.94 22.58 14.80
C ARG A 577 9.19 22.70 15.64
N VAL A 578 10.22 21.94 15.28
CA VAL A 578 11.56 22.04 15.89
C VAL A 578 12.02 23.51 15.83
N GLY A 579 12.30 24.11 16.99
CA GLY A 579 12.73 25.52 17.12
C GLY A 579 11.64 26.54 17.47
N PHE A 580 10.36 26.16 17.51
CA PHE A 580 9.25 27.04 17.89
C PHE A 580 8.58 26.57 19.19
N THR A 581 8.28 27.51 20.10
CA THR A 581 7.62 27.24 21.38
C THR A 581 6.09 27.18 21.29
N THR A 582 5.51 27.63 20.17
CA THR A 582 4.06 27.72 19.94
C THR A 582 3.52 26.58 19.08
N ILE A 583 2.25 26.22 19.29
CA ILE A 583 1.49 25.28 18.42
C ILE A 583 1.22 26.01 17.11
N CYS A 584 2.00 25.74 16.06
CA CYS A 584 1.94 26.48 14.80
C CYS A 584 1.08 25.79 13.74
N ASP A 585 0.84 24.49 13.89
CA ASP A 585 0.30 23.62 12.84
C ASP A 585 -1.15 23.14 13.09
N ILE A 586 -1.83 23.69 14.10
CA ILE A 586 -3.27 23.54 14.34
C ILE A 586 -3.90 24.94 14.32
N GLN A 587 -4.72 25.22 13.33
CA GLN A 587 -5.37 26.52 13.15
C GLN A 587 -6.82 26.44 13.59
N MET A 588 -7.21 27.29 14.53
CA MET A 588 -8.62 27.42 14.95
C MET A 588 -9.40 28.17 13.89
N GLY A 589 -10.50 27.59 13.41
CA GLY A 589 -11.48 28.29 12.61
C GLY A 589 -12.43 29.11 13.49
N ILE A 590 -12.87 30.28 13.00
CA ILE A 590 -13.74 31.18 13.75
C ILE A 590 -15.21 30.70 13.72
N THR A 591 -15.67 30.16 12.58
CA THR A 591 -17.08 29.72 12.39
C THR A 591 -17.24 28.39 11.64
N ASP A 592 -16.30 28.07 10.74
CA ASP A 592 -16.49 26.97 9.79
C ASP A 592 -15.71 25.69 10.18
N GLY A 593 -14.97 25.71 11.28
CA GLY A 593 -14.07 24.64 11.72
C GLY A 593 -12.60 24.92 11.40
N GLY A 594 -11.69 24.29 12.16
CA GLY A 594 -10.26 24.49 12.02
C GLY A 594 -9.58 23.66 10.92
N SER A 595 -8.26 23.82 10.82
CA SER A 595 -7.42 23.00 9.97
C SER A 595 -6.16 22.53 10.71
N VAL A 596 -5.56 21.46 10.24
CA VAL A 596 -4.29 20.92 10.76
C VAL A 596 -3.26 20.80 9.65
N SER A 597 -1.98 20.67 10.00
CA SER A 597 -0.94 20.32 9.03
C SER A 597 -0.96 18.84 8.65
N SER A 598 -0.28 18.51 7.56
CA SER A 598 0.01 17.14 7.13
C SER A 598 0.74 16.33 8.21
N VAL A 599 1.64 16.96 8.95
CA VAL A 599 2.43 16.33 10.03
C VAL A 599 1.53 15.91 11.19
N VAL A 600 0.57 16.76 11.60
CA VAL A 600 -0.40 16.42 12.65
C VAL A 600 -1.23 15.20 12.25
N ALA A 601 -1.75 15.20 11.02
CA ALA A 601 -2.54 14.09 10.49
C ALA A 601 -1.73 12.77 10.44
N ALA A 602 -0.45 12.84 10.05
CA ALA A 602 0.46 11.70 10.08
C ALA A 602 0.73 11.21 11.50
N GLY A 603 0.82 12.12 12.48
CA GLY A 603 0.97 11.76 13.89
C GLY A 603 -0.17 10.85 14.38
N VAL A 604 -1.40 11.09 13.93
CA VAL A 604 -2.56 10.23 14.25
C VAL A 604 -2.40 8.83 13.65
N ASP A 605 -2.05 8.74 12.37
CA ASP A 605 -1.85 7.46 11.67
C ASP A 605 -0.67 6.66 12.26
N CYS A 606 0.43 7.35 12.57
CA CYS A 606 1.62 6.73 13.17
C CYS A 606 1.37 6.30 14.62
N LEU A 607 0.52 7.00 15.37
CA LEU A 607 0.08 6.55 16.69
C LEU A 607 -0.75 5.27 16.59
N ASP A 608 -1.65 5.13 15.61
CA ASP A 608 -2.39 3.88 15.39
C ASP A 608 -1.45 2.69 15.15
N LEU A 609 -0.43 2.88 14.30
CA LEU A 609 0.60 1.86 14.02
C LEU A 609 1.37 1.45 15.28
N LEU A 610 1.73 2.41 16.13
CA LEU A 610 2.42 2.18 17.39
C LEU A 610 1.56 1.39 18.39
N LEU A 611 0.27 1.72 18.48
CA LEU A 611 -0.68 1.00 19.33
C LEU A 611 -0.96 -0.42 18.84
N GLU A 612 -0.71 -0.71 17.55
CA GLU A 612 -0.78 -2.05 16.98
C GLU A 612 0.51 -2.86 17.18
N SER A 613 1.69 -2.21 17.06
CA SER A 613 2.99 -2.89 17.08
C SER A 613 3.43 -3.30 18.49
N LEU A 614 3.16 -2.48 19.51
CA LEU A 614 3.65 -2.71 20.87
C LEU A 614 2.77 -3.72 21.63
N LYS A 615 3.32 -4.94 21.79
CA LYS A 615 2.70 -6.03 22.57
C LYS A 615 3.45 -6.23 23.89
N GLY A 616 2.81 -5.94 25.02
CA GLY A 616 3.29 -6.31 26.37
C GLY A 616 3.43 -5.16 27.37
N ASN A 617 3.07 -5.42 28.64
CA ASN A 617 2.87 -4.38 29.67
C ASN A 617 4.15 -3.67 30.15
N LYS A 618 5.34 -4.30 30.03
CA LYS A 618 6.58 -3.76 30.63
C LYS A 618 7.04 -2.47 29.95
N LEU A 619 7.02 -2.42 28.62
CA LEU A 619 7.45 -1.24 27.85
C LEU A 619 6.45 -0.09 27.99
N TRP A 620 5.15 -0.40 28.08
CA TRP A 620 4.10 0.61 28.28
C TRP A 620 4.19 1.29 29.64
N ASN A 621 4.57 0.55 30.69
CA ASN A 621 4.71 1.13 32.03
C ASN A 621 5.78 2.21 32.10
N SER A 622 6.90 2.08 31.37
CA SER A 622 7.94 3.10 31.31
C SER A 622 7.47 4.41 30.65
N VAL A 623 6.41 4.37 29.84
CA VAL A 623 6.01 5.48 28.95
C VAL A 623 4.58 5.99 29.20
N LYS A 624 3.94 5.50 30.27
CA LYS A 624 2.54 5.80 30.61
C LYS A 624 2.24 7.31 30.65
N THR A 625 3.13 8.11 31.22
CA THR A 625 2.96 9.57 31.33
C THR A 625 2.93 10.26 29.97
N GLN A 626 3.73 9.80 28.99
CA GLN A 626 3.77 10.39 27.65
C GLN A 626 2.52 10.00 26.85
N LEU A 627 2.00 8.78 27.07
CA LEU A 627 0.75 8.34 26.43
C LEU A 627 -0.44 9.23 26.78
N ASN A 628 -0.58 9.67 28.04
CA ASN A 628 -1.62 10.62 28.43
C ASN A 628 -1.51 11.94 27.64
N GLY A 629 -0.28 12.41 27.39
CA GLY A 629 -0.03 13.58 26.54
C GLY A 629 -0.46 13.38 25.09
N LEU A 630 -0.27 12.18 24.53
CA LEU A 630 -0.72 11.82 23.18
C LEU A 630 -2.26 11.77 23.11
N ILE A 631 -2.91 11.15 24.10
CA ILE A 631 -4.37 11.07 24.20
C ILE A 631 -4.98 12.47 24.29
N ALA A 632 -4.45 13.34 25.16
CA ALA A 632 -4.88 14.74 25.27
C ALA A 632 -4.72 15.49 23.93
N SER A 633 -3.65 15.21 23.18
CA SER A 633 -3.44 15.81 21.86
C SER A 633 -4.50 15.39 20.84
N LEU A 634 -4.95 14.12 20.86
CA LEU A 634 -6.06 13.66 20.01
C LEU A 634 -7.36 14.42 20.31
N PHE A 635 -7.69 14.60 21.59
CA PHE A 635 -8.86 15.39 21.98
C PHE A 635 -8.76 16.84 21.50
N ASN A 636 -7.59 17.47 21.65
CA ASN A 636 -7.36 18.83 21.17
C ASN A 636 -7.55 18.95 19.65
N ILE A 637 -7.05 17.99 18.87
CA ILE A 637 -7.26 17.96 17.42
C ILE A 637 -8.75 17.93 17.08
N VAL A 638 -9.51 17.03 17.71
CA VAL A 638 -10.97 16.92 17.46
C VAL A 638 -11.70 18.22 17.81
N ILE A 639 -11.39 18.80 18.97
CA ILE A 639 -12.02 20.06 19.43
C ILE A 639 -11.72 21.22 18.48
N HIS A 640 -10.51 21.32 17.93
CA HIS A 640 -10.15 22.40 17.01
C HIS A 640 -10.71 22.20 15.60
N LEU A 641 -10.93 20.97 15.18
CA LEU A 641 -11.45 20.64 13.85
C LEU A 641 -12.98 20.60 13.78
N GLN A 642 -13.68 20.58 14.92
CA GLN A 642 -15.15 20.54 14.93
C GLN A 642 -15.77 21.70 14.15
N GLY A 643 -16.78 21.41 13.33
CA GLY A 643 -17.47 22.39 12.51
C GLY A 643 -18.24 21.75 11.34
N PRO A 644 -19.09 22.51 10.65
CA PRO A 644 -19.89 21.99 9.54
C PRO A 644 -19.03 21.54 8.35
N THR A 645 -17.82 22.10 8.16
CA THR A 645 -16.90 21.73 7.06
C THR A 645 -16.46 20.27 7.09
N LEU A 646 -16.51 19.60 8.25
CA LEU A 646 -16.21 18.18 8.37
C LEU A 646 -16.99 17.32 7.38
N PHE A 647 -18.24 17.70 7.10
CA PHE A 647 -19.14 16.90 6.28
C PHE A 647 -19.02 17.17 4.79
N TYR A 648 -18.49 18.31 4.37
CA TYR A 648 -18.42 18.67 2.96
C TYR A 648 -17.19 18.11 2.23
N GLY A 649 -17.36 17.69 0.98
CA GLY A 649 -16.28 17.30 0.08
C GLY A 649 -15.67 18.53 -0.59
N ARG A 650 -14.35 18.65 -0.53
CA ARG A 650 -13.63 19.78 -1.13
C ARG A 650 -13.60 19.69 -2.66
N SER A 651 -14.06 20.73 -3.35
CA SER A 651 -13.92 20.86 -4.81
C SER A 651 -12.43 20.98 -5.21
N ASN A 652 -12.10 20.55 -6.42
CA ASN A 652 -10.72 20.57 -6.93
C ASN A 652 -10.16 21.98 -7.16
N SER A 653 -10.99 23.03 -7.13
CA SER A 653 -10.62 24.43 -7.40
C SER A 653 -9.91 25.12 -6.23
N SER A 654 -10.16 24.70 -4.98
CA SER A 654 -9.61 25.36 -3.79
C SER A 654 -8.27 24.77 -3.31
N PHE A 655 -7.25 24.81 -4.16
CA PHE A 655 -5.86 24.50 -3.78
C PHE A 655 -5.24 25.53 -2.81
N VAL A 656 -6.01 26.52 -2.37
CA VAL A 656 -5.54 27.66 -1.57
C VAL A 656 -5.16 27.27 -0.14
N ASN A 657 -5.56 26.10 0.36
CA ASN A 657 -5.27 25.70 1.75
C ASN A 657 -4.46 24.39 1.79
N ASN A 658 -3.20 24.48 2.22
CA ASN A 658 -2.23 23.39 2.37
C ASN A 658 -2.52 22.46 3.56
N SER A 659 -3.78 22.11 3.78
CA SER A 659 -4.23 21.33 4.93
C SER A 659 -4.89 20.02 4.50
N PRO A 660 -4.65 18.90 5.23
CA PRO A 660 -5.44 17.69 5.06
C PRO A 660 -6.93 17.93 5.31
N ASP A 661 -7.75 17.00 4.84
CA ASP A 661 -9.18 17.04 5.09
C ASP A 661 -9.49 16.86 6.60
N SER A 662 -10.09 17.89 7.21
CA SER A 662 -10.40 17.91 8.64
C SER A 662 -11.33 16.77 9.05
N GLY A 663 -12.31 16.41 8.19
CA GLY A 663 -13.23 15.29 8.42
C GLY A 663 -12.48 13.97 8.61
N SER A 664 -11.56 13.69 7.70
CA SER A 664 -10.74 12.47 7.70
C SER A 664 -9.87 12.39 8.96
N VAL A 665 -9.25 13.51 9.36
CA VAL A 665 -8.43 13.55 10.57
C VAL A 665 -9.26 13.31 11.82
N VAL A 666 -10.47 13.90 11.92
CA VAL A 666 -11.39 13.64 13.04
C VAL A 666 -11.83 12.18 13.07
N LEU A 667 -12.15 11.59 11.93
CA LEU A 667 -12.51 10.17 11.83
C LEU A 667 -11.36 9.27 12.32
N MET A 668 -10.13 9.52 11.86
CA MET A 668 -8.94 8.81 12.33
C MET A 668 -8.74 8.97 13.85
N CYS A 669 -8.94 10.17 14.40
CA CYS A 669 -8.85 10.39 15.85
C CYS A 669 -9.89 9.58 16.62
N ALA A 670 -11.15 9.55 16.16
CA ALA A 670 -12.22 8.78 16.80
C ALA A 670 -11.93 7.27 16.80
N GLU A 671 -11.35 6.75 15.71
CA GLU A 671 -10.94 5.34 15.59
C GLU A 671 -9.78 5.00 16.52
N VAL A 672 -8.75 5.86 16.60
CA VAL A 672 -7.64 5.69 17.55
C VAL A 672 -8.14 5.73 19.00
N LEU A 673 -8.99 6.71 19.35
CA LEU A 673 -9.58 6.81 20.68
C LEU A 673 -10.42 5.58 21.03
N THR A 674 -11.17 5.04 20.06
CA THR A 674 -11.94 3.79 20.23
C THR A 674 -11.01 2.61 20.55
N ARG A 675 -9.89 2.48 19.84
CA ARG A 675 -8.88 1.43 20.11
C ARG A 675 -8.29 1.55 21.52
N ILE A 676 -8.00 2.78 21.96
CA ILE A 676 -7.45 3.04 23.29
C ILE A 676 -8.48 2.68 24.38
N ALA A 677 -9.72 3.15 24.25
CA ALA A 677 -10.81 2.84 25.18
C ALA A 677 -11.15 1.34 25.22
N GLY A 678 -10.97 0.61 24.12
CA GLY A 678 -11.22 -0.83 24.04
C GLY A 678 -10.20 -1.71 24.78
N LYS A 679 -9.12 -1.13 25.33
CA LYS A 679 -8.01 -1.87 25.96
C LYS A 679 -7.66 -1.29 27.35
N PRO A 680 -8.59 -1.29 28.32
CA PRO A 680 -8.38 -0.68 29.65
C PRO A 680 -7.25 -1.32 30.46
N ALA A 681 -6.88 -2.57 30.16
CA ALA A 681 -5.75 -3.26 30.79
C ALA A 681 -4.38 -2.74 30.34
N LEU A 682 -4.32 -2.09 29.17
CA LEU A 682 -3.09 -1.55 28.58
C LEU A 682 -3.03 -0.03 28.69
N PHE A 683 -4.17 0.64 28.55
CA PHE A 683 -4.26 2.09 28.52
C PHE A 683 -5.15 2.58 29.65
N HIS A 684 -4.60 3.47 30.47
CA HIS A 684 -5.35 4.09 31.56
C HIS A 684 -6.01 5.36 31.06
N LEU A 685 -7.34 5.38 31.02
CA LEU A 685 -8.13 6.58 30.76
C LEU A 685 -8.65 7.13 32.07
N ASP A 686 -8.15 8.29 32.47
CA ASP A 686 -8.71 9.06 33.59
C ASP A 686 -10.14 9.52 33.29
N PHE A 687 -10.90 9.88 34.34
CA PHE A 687 -12.28 10.38 34.23
C PHE A 687 -12.46 11.49 33.19
N HIS A 688 -11.51 12.42 33.08
CA HIS A 688 -11.57 13.51 32.10
C HIS A 688 -11.48 12.99 30.66
N HIS A 689 -10.67 11.97 30.39
CA HIS A 689 -10.57 11.37 29.06
C HIS A 689 -11.87 10.64 28.71
N VAL A 690 -12.44 9.88 29.65
CA VAL A 690 -13.75 9.21 29.47
C VAL A 690 -14.84 10.24 29.18
N SER A 691 -14.89 11.31 29.98
CA SER A 691 -15.82 12.42 29.80
C SER A 691 -15.71 13.07 28.42
N GLN A 692 -14.48 13.29 27.91
CA GLN A 692 -14.27 13.85 26.58
C GLN A 692 -14.64 12.86 25.46
N SER A 693 -14.34 11.57 25.61
CA SER A 693 -14.77 10.55 24.65
C SER A 693 -16.29 10.46 24.51
N LEU A 694 -17.01 10.64 25.62
CA LEU A 694 -18.48 10.68 25.61
C LEU A 694 -19.02 11.97 25.00
N HIS A 695 -18.29 13.08 25.10
CA HIS A 695 -18.73 14.40 24.60
C HIS A 695 -18.52 14.58 23.08
N ILE A 696 -17.43 14.03 22.52
CA ILE A 696 -17.07 14.19 21.09
C ILE A 696 -18.24 13.93 20.13
N PRO A 697 -18.96 12.79 20.20
CA PRO A 697 -20.05 12.51 19.25
C PRO A 697 -21.12 13.60 19.22
N GLY A 698 -21.50 14.11 20.39
CA GLY A 698 -22.47 15.18 20.53
C GLY A 698 -22.01 16.46 19.85
N THR A 699 -20.76 16.89 20.07
CA THR A 699 -20.25 18.14 19.47
C THR A 699 -20.04 18.04 17.97
N LEU A 700 -19.56 16.91 17.47
CA LEU A 700 -19.35 16.70 16.03
C LEU A 700 -20.65 16.78 15.24
N PHE A 701 -21.73 16.21 15.78
CA PHE A 701 -23.03 16.19 15.13
C PHE A 701 -23.95 17.35 15.52
N GLN A 702 -23.53 18.21 16.45
CA GLN A 702 -24.27 19.43 16.76
C GLN A 702 -24.40 20.34 15.54
N CYS A 703 -23.44 20.42 14.63
CA CYS A 703 -23.60 21.25 13.43
C CYS A 703 -24.36 20.55 12.29
N PHE A 704 -24.74 19.28 12.43
CA PHE A 704 -25.29 18.47 11.35
C PHE A 704 -26.62 19.01 10.80
N TYR A 705 -27.47 19.58 11.68
CA TYR A 705 -28.74 20.19 11.28
C TYR A 705 -28.59 21.49 10.49
N SER A 706 -27.40 22.10 10.49
CA SER A 706 -27.10 23.36 9.78
C SER A 706 -26.51 23.15 8.39
N LEU A 707 -26.32 21.89 7.97
CA LEU A 707 -25.76 21.55 6.66
C LEU A 707 -26.74 21.92 5.54
N LYS A 708 -26.27 22.63 4.52
CA LYS A 708 -27.07 23.03 3.35
C LYS A 708 -27.07 21.92 2.30
N ALA A 709 -28.22 21.72 1.65
CA ALA A 709 -28.32 20.84 0.50
C ALA A 709 -27.76 21.53 -0.76
N ASP A 710 -27.18 20.75 -1.67
CA ASP A 710 -26.66 21.25 -2.94
C ASP A 710 -27.83 21.72 -3.83
N GLN A 711 -27.82 23.00 -4.24
CA GLN A 711 -28.79 23.52 -5.21
C GLN A 711 -28.42 23.01 -6.60
N ALA A 712 -28.92 21.82 -6.95
CA ALA A 712 -28.91 21.35 -8.32
C ALA A 712 -29.85 22.23 -9.18
N SER A 713 -29.28 23.25 -9.82
CA SER A 713 -29.68 23.79 -11.12
C SER A 713 -31.19 23.97 -11.39
N HIS A 714 -31.91 24.75 -10.59
CA HIS A 714 -33.21 25.30 -11.01
C HIS A 714 -33.44 26.72 -10.47
N GLN A 715 -32.81 27.72 -11.08
CA GLN A 715 -33.45 29.01 -11.36
C GLN A 715 -32.58 29.83 -12.32
N ARG A 716 -33.04 29.93 -13.57
CA ARG A 716 -32.67 31.05 -14.45
C ARG A 716 -33.31 32.31 -13.87
N PHE A 717 -32.55 33.40 -13.91
CA PHE A 717 -32.92 34.79 -13.63
C PHE A 717 -33.03 35.21 -12.16
N SER A 718 -31.99 35.89 -11.67
CA SER A 718 -32.09 37.31 -11.29
C SER A 718 -30.69 37.91 -11.17
N SER A 719 -30.45 38.92 -11.99
CA SER A 719 -29.23 39.71 -12.07
C SER A 719 -29.03 40.56 -10.83
N THR A 720 -27.87 40.50 -10.19
CA THR A 720 -27.09 41.68 -9.81
C THR A 720 -25.66 41.26 -9.46
N ASN A 721 -24.70 42.02 -9.96
CA ASN A 721 -23.28 41.75 -9.94
C ASN A 721 -22.74 41.74 -8.51
N ASP A 722 -22.21 40.60 -8.06
CA ASP A 722 -20.99 40.55 -7.26
C ASP A 722 -20.31 39.19 -7.44
N SER A 723 -19.16 39.23 -8.11
CA SER A 723 -18.33 38.07 -8.45
C SER A 723 -17.53 37.59 -7.22
N LYS A 724 -17.95 36.49 -6.60
CA LYS A 724 -17.06 35.54 -5.94
C LYS A 724 -17.51 34.12 -6.27
N ASP A 725 -16.60 33.35 -6.85
CA ASP A 725 -16.73 31.92 -7.12
C ASP A 725 -17.30 31.19 -5.90
N HIS A 726 -18.58 30.84 -5.93
CA HIS A 726 -19.15 29.91 -4.97
C HIS A 726 -18.81 28.50 -5.45
N ASP A 727 -17.68 27.98 -4.98
CA ASP A 727 -17.33 26.58 -5.06
C ASP A 727 -18.50 25.74 -4.50
N HIS A 728 -19.15 24.95 -5.36
CA HIS A 728 -20.22 24.03 -4.96
C HIS A 728 -19.65 22.92 -4.06
N CYS A 729 -19.69 23.13 -2.74
CA CYS A 729 -19.22 22.17 -1.75
C CYS A 729 -20.37 21.21 -1.43
N GLN A 730 -20.32 19.97 -1.92
CA GLN A 730 -21.35 18.96 -1.69
C GLN A 730 -21.07 18.18 -0.39
N VAL A 731 -22.11 17.87 0.41
CA VAL A 731 -21.97 16.99 1.57
C VAL A 731 -21.59 15.58 1.13
N ASP A 732 -20.52 15.03 1.70
CA ASP A 732 -20.10 13.65 1.49
C ASP A 732 -20.94 12.70 2.35
N ARG A 733 -21.97 12.13 1.73
CA ARG A 733 -22.92 11.20 2.35
C ARG A 733 -22.23 9.99 2.98
N GLN A 734 -21.35 9.32 2.23
CA GLN A 734 -20.68 8.11 2.72
C GLN A 734 -19.75 8.42 3.91
N PHE A 735 -19.03 9.53 3.84
CA PHE A 735 -18.22 10.01 4.96
C PHE A 735 -19.08 10.28 6.21
N SER A 736 -20.24 10.95 6.06
CA SER A 736 -21.12 11.24 7.19
C SER A 736 -21.60 9.99 7.93
N ILE A 737 -21.90 8.92 7.18
CA ILE A 737 -22.28 7.60 7.73
C ILE A 737 -21.09 6.96 8.45
N ASN A 738 -19.89 7.02 7.87
CA ASN A 738 -18.68 6.47 8.48
C ASN A 738 -18.35 7.17 9.80
N LEU A 739 -18.46 8.50 9.85
CA LEU A 739 -18.26 9.28 11.07
C LEU A 739 -19.32 8.99 12.12
N TYR A 740 -20.59 8.80 11.73
CA TYR A 740 -21.66 8.42 12.64
C TYR A 740 -21.41 7.03 13.23
N ALA A 741 -21.01 6.07 12.39
CA ALA A 741 -20.65 4.72 12.82
C ALA A 741 -19.46 4.73 13.77
N ALA A 742 -18.39 5.47 13.47
CA ALA A 742 -17.23 5.62 14.34
C ALA A 742 -17.60 6.27 15.68
N SER A 743 -18.49 7.25 15.68
CA SER A 743 -19.01 7.89 16.90
C SER A 743 -19.78 6.92 17.77
N CYS A 744 -20.69 6.12 17.19
CA CYS A 744 -21.38 5.06 17.92
C CYS A 744 -20.40 4.00 18.44
N ARG A 745 -19.38 3.65 17.63
CA ARG A 745 -18.30 2.72 18.02
C ARG A 745 -17.47 3.24 19.19
N LEU A 746 -17.23 4.54 19.28
CA LEU A 746 -16.56 5.13 20.43
C LEU A 746 -17.44 5.03 21.68
N LEU A 747 -18.72 5.44 21.58
CA LEU A 747 -19.65 5.45 22.72
C LEU A 747 -19.83 4.06 23.32
N TRP A 748 -20.21 3.05 22.53
CA TRP A 748 -20.44 1.71 23.10
C TRP A 748 -19.15 1.10 23.69
N THR A 749 -17.97 1.38 23.11
CA THR A 749 -16.68 0.90 23.64
C THR A 749 -16.39 1.51 25.00
N VAL A 750 -16.62 2.81 25.15
CA VAL A 750 -16.42 3.54 26.40
C VAL A 750 -17.43 3.08 27.46
N VAL A 751 -18.70 2.91 27.10
CA VAL A 751 -19.74 2.34 27.99
C VAL A 751 -19.35 0.95 28.47
N LYS A 752 -18.87 0.09 27.57
CA LYS A 752 -18.48 -1.29 27.87
C LYS A 752 -17.30 -1.41 28.83
N HIS A 753 -16.27 -0.58 28.63
CA HIS A 753 -14.98 -0.76 29.31
C HIS A 753 -14.73 0.22 30.47
N HIS A 754 -15.43 1.36 30.53
CA HIS A 754 -15.20 2.44 31.50
C HIS A 754 -16.46 2.83 32.30
N LYS A 755 -17.27 1.83 32.65
CA LYS A 755 -18.63 2.00 33.21
C LYS A 755 -18.75 2.99 34.39
N SER A 756 -17.86 2.87 35.38
CA SER A 756 -17.89 3.70 36.59
C SER A 756 -17.73 5.18 36.30
N ASP A 757 -16.83 5.52 35.38
CA ASP A 757 -16.60 6.90 34.96
C ASP A 757 -17.72 7.38 34.03
N CYS A 758 -18.26 6.51 33.17
CA CYS A 758 -19.42 6.84 32.34
C CYS A 758 -20.66 7.22 33.16
N ILE A 759 -20.93 6.54 34.28
CA ILE A 759 -22.04 6.91 35.19
C ILE A 759 -21.84 8.32 35.75
N ARG A 760 -20.61 8.63 36.20
CA ARG A 760 -20.28 9.94 36.78
C ARG A 760 -20.50 11.09 35.81
N CYS A 761 -20.44 10.84 34.49
CA CYS A 761 -20.73 11.83 33.45
C CYS A 761 -21.85 11.36 32.49
N VAL A 762 -22.86 10.65 33.01
CA VAL A 762 -23.96 10.07 32.21
C VAL A 762 -24.72 11.11 31.40
N PHE A 763 -24.77 12.36 31.88
CA PHE A 763 -25.34 13.48 31.14
C PHE A 763 -24.66 13.69 29.78
N LEU A 764 -23.33 13.57 29.68
CA LEU A 764 -22.61 13.72 28.41
C LEU A 764 -22.93 12.58 27.44
N LEU A 765 -23.06 11.35 27.94
CA LEU A 765 -23.52 10.21 27.15
C LEU A 765 -24.94 10.47 26.62
N GLN A 766 -25.84 10.98 27.48
CA GLN A 766 -27.20 11.33 27.10
C GLN A 766 -27.22 12.41 26.02
N THR A 767 -26.49 13.52 26.20
CA THR A 767 -26.42 14.62 25.21
C THR A 767 -25.89 14.14 23.86
N SER A 768 -24.86 13.29 23.86
CA SER A 768 -24.31 12.72 22.62
C SER A 768 -25.28 11.77 21.91
N LEU A 769 -25.94 10.89 22.65
CA LEU A 769 -26.96 10.00 22.08
C LEU A 769 -28.15 10.78 21.55
N GLN A 770 -28.57 11.84 22.25
CA GLN A 770 -29.63 12.73 21.81
C GLN A 770 -29.26 13.44 20.50
N ALA A 771 -28.05 13.98 20.38
CA ALA A 771 -27.57 14.61 19.13
C ALA A 771 -27.54 13.61 17.96
N LEU A 772 -27.03 12.40 18.19
CA LEU A 772 -27.01 11.33 17.18
C LEU A 772 -28.43 10.87 16.80
N LEU A 773 -29.36 10.87 17.75
CA LEU A 773 -30.75 10.52 17.52
C LEU A 773 -31.47 11.61 16.70
N HIS A 774 -31.22 12.88 16.97
CA HIS A 774 -31.74 13.98 16.15
C HIS A 774 -31.26 13.92 14.70
N CYS A 775 -30.04 13.43 14.44
CA CYS A 775 -29.57 13.22 13.07
C CYS A 775 -30.44 12.22 12.29
N LEU A 776 -31.05 11.25 12.97
CA LEU A 776 -31.96 10.26 12.35
C LEU A 776 -33.32 10.85 11.97
N GLU A 777 -33.68 12.04 12.47
CA GLU A 777 -34.85 12.79 11.97
C GLU A 777 -34.58 13.41 10.59
N HIS A 778 -33.32 13.65 10.23
CA HIS A 778 -32.91 14.24 8.94
C HIS A 778 -32.83 13.18 7.82
N VAL A 779 -33.85 12.33 7.68
CA VAL A 779 -33.94 11.32 6.61
C VAL A 779 -35.05 11.70 5.63
N SER A 780 -34.74 11.73 4.34
CA SER A 780 -35.64 12.23 3.30
C SER A 780 -36.93 11.40 3.19
N ALA A 781 -38.03 12.12 2.99
CA ALA A 781 -39.27 11.61 2.42
C ALA A 781 -39.33 12.10 0.98
N ASP A 782 -39.67 11.25 0.03
CA ASP A 782 -39.53 11.51 -1.41
C ASP A 782 -39.91 12.94 -1.83
N THR A 783 -39.01 13.55 -2.61
CA THR A 783 -38.96 14.94 -3.10
C THR A 783 -40.30 15.63 -3.37
N THR A 784 -40.49 16.84 -2.85
CA THR A 784 -41.26 17.94 -3.52
C THR A 784 -41.14 19.30 -2.82
N ASP A 785 -40.77 19.37 -1.54
CA ASP A 785 -40.56 20.66 -0.86
C ASP A 785 -39.11 21.12 -0.98
N GLY A 786 -38.91 22.34 -1.49
CA GLY A 786 -37.63 23.05 -1.56
C GLY A 786 -37.05 23.28 -0.16
N LYS A 787 -36.39 22.25 0.38
CA LYS A 787 -35.70 22.30 1.67
C LYS A 787 -34.23 22.62 1.43
N ASP A 788 -33.78 23.75 1.96
CA ASP A 788 -32.38 24.23 1.86
C ASP A 788 -31.36 23.41 2.68
N TYR A 789 -31.75 22.30 3.31
CA TYR A 789 -30.93 21.54 4.25
C TYR A 789 -30.68 20.07 3.85
N PHE A 790 -29.52 19.55 4.24
CA PHE A 790 -29.08 18.19 3.96
C PHE A 790 -29.94 17.12 4.65
N THR A 791 -30.25 16.05 3.94
CA THR A 791 -30.96 14.87 4.46
C THR A 791 -30.37 13.56 3.91
N TRP A 792 -30.29 12.56 4.78
CA TRP A 792 -29.91 11.19 4.41
C TRP A 792 -31.02 10.49 3.63
N GLU A 793 -30.63 9.58 2.75
CA GLU A 793 -31.58 8.62 2.17
C GLU A 793 -32.04 7.60 3.23
N VAL A 794 -33.18 6.95 2.98
CA VAL A 794 -33.77 5.99 3.94
C VAL A 794 -32.79 4.87 4.28
N GLU A 795 -32.10 4.30 3.27
CA GLU A 795 -31.11 3.25 3.50
C GLU A 795 -29.91 3.73 4.34
N GLU A 796 -29.49 4.98 4.17
CA GLU A 796 -28.41 5.61 4.94
C GLU A 796 -28.85 5.81 6.40
N GLY A 797 -30.07 6.32 6.61
CA GLY A 797 -30.68 6.46 7.93
C GLY A 797 -30.84 5.13 8.67
N VAL A 798 -31.28 4.08 7.97
CA VAL A 798 -31.37 2.72 8.51
C VAL A 798 -29.99 2.21 8.97
N LYS A 799 -28.95 2.40 8.15
CA LYS A 799 -27.57 2.03 8.55
C LYS A 799 -27.15 2.77 9.82
N CYS A 800 -27.35 4.08 9.90
CA CYS A 800 -27.04 4.86 11.10
C CYS A 800 -27.83 4.37 12.32
N ALA A 801 -29.12 4.11 12.19
CA ALA A 801 -29.95 3.57 13.27
C ALA A 801 -29.45 2.22 13.80
N THR A 802 -28.94 1.33 12.93
CA THR A 802 -28.36 0.05 13.39
C THR A 802 -27.10 0.23 14.23
N TYR A 803 -26.31 1.30 14.01
CA TYR A 803 -25.16 1.61 14.85
C TYR A 803 -25.59 2.18 16.21
N LEU A 804 -26.56 3.11 16.21
CA LEU A 804 -27.09 3.68 17.46
C LEU A 804 -27.76 2.62 18.33
N ARG A 805 -28.51 1.70 17.72
CA ARG A 805 -29.10 0.52 18.37
C ARG A 805 -28.07 -0.25 19.21
N ARG A 806 -26.87 -0.50 18.69
CA ARG A 806 -25.82 -1.24 19.41
C ARG A 806 -25.38 -0.54 20.70
N VAL A 807 -25.44 0.79 20.74
CA VAL A 807 -25.11 1.55 21.95
C VAL A 807 -26.19 1.31 23.01
N TYR A 808 -27.48 1.34 22.64
CA TYR A 808 -28.58 1.03 23.56
C TYR A 808 -28.55 -0.41 24.07
N GLU A 809 -28.21 -1.37 23.20
CA GLU A 809 -28.02 -2.78 23.60
C GLU A 809 -26.87 -2.94 24.59
N GLU A 810 -25.75 -2.21 24.42
CA GLU A 810 -24.63 -2.24 25.36
C GLU A 810 -24.98 -1.58 26.70
N ILE A 811 -25.74 -0.47 26.70
CA ILE A 811 -26.24 0.14 27.94
C ILE A 811 -27.06 -0.87 28.75
N ARG A 812 -27.90 -1.67 28.08
CA ARG A 812 -28.64 -2.78 28.73
C ARG A 812 -27.71 -3.87 29.28
N GLN A 813 -26.64 -4.24 28.57
CA GLN A 813 -25.68 -5.22 29.08
C GLN A 813 -25.03 -4.75 30.39
N GLN A 814 -24.93 -3.44 30.60
CA GLN A 814 -24.44 -2.81 31.83
C GLN A 814 -25.58 -2.40 32.78
N ARG A 815 -26.62 -3.25 32.91
CA ARG A 815 -27.84 -2.95 33.68
C ARG A 815 -27.58 -2.59 35.14
N ASP A 816 -26.64 -3.28 35.78
CA ASP A 816 -26.34 -3.09 37.20
C ASP A 816 -25.84 -1.67 37.48
N GLU A 817 -25.11 -1.09 36.53
CA GLU A 817 -24.57 0.26 36.58
C GLU A 817 -25.54 1.33 36.05
N PHE A 818 -26.21 1.07 34.92
CA PHE A 818 -27.00 2.07 34.19
C PHE A 818 -28.51 2.05 34.48
N GLY A 819 -29.01 1.09 35.27
CA GLY A 819 -30.45 0.90 35.52
C GLY A 819 -31.18 2.17 35.96
N GLN A 820 -30.59 2.92 36.90
CA GLN A 820 -31.14 4.19 37.42
C GLN A 820 -31.13 5.35 36.41
N HIS A 821 -30.60 5.14 35.22
CA HIS A 821 -30.49 6.16 34.16
C HIS A 821 -31.18 5.72 32.86
N GLY A 822 -31.65 4.48 32.76
CA GLY A 822 -32.30 3.94 31.56
C GLY A 822 -33.47 4.80 31.06
N TYR A 823 -34.27 5.32 31.99
CA TYR A 823 -35.44 6.14 31.69
C TYR A 823 -35.11 7.45 30.98
N LYS A 824 -33.90 7.98 31.17
CA LYS A 824 -33.44 9.21 30.51
C LYS A 824 -33.27 9.00 29.01
N PHE A 825 -32.58 7.93 28.62
CA PHE A 825 -32.40 7.56 27.20
C PHE A 825 -33.72 7.19 26.54
N LEU A 826 -34.58 6.45 27.24
CA LEU A 826 -35.91 6.09 26.75
C LEU A 826 -36.78 7.35 26.55
N SER A 827 -36.69 8.31 27.47
CA SER A 827 -37.41 9.58 27.37
C SER A 827 -36.99 10.37 26.14
N ASP A 828 -35.70 10.47 25.85
CA ASP A 828 -35.19 11.20 24.70
C ASP A 828 -35.69 10.57 23.40
N TYR A 829 -35.67 9.23 23.29
CA TYR A 829 -36.22 8.53 22.14
C TYR A 829 -37.72 8.76 21.97
N ILE A 830 -38.51 8.64 23.03
CA ILE A 830 -39.95 8.89 22.97
C ILE A 830 -40.22 10.34 22.56
N GLY A 831 -39.44 11.29 23.08
CA GLY A 831 -39.51 12.69 22.69
C GLY A 831 -39.32 12.89 21.19
N VAL A 832 -38.22 12.37 20.64
CA VAL A 832 -37.90 12.45 19.21
C VAL A 832 -38.98 11.75 18.37
N PHE A 833 -39.33 10.50 18.70
CA PHE A 833 -40.34 9.72 17.97
C PHE A 833 -41.71 10.41 17.95
N SER A 834 -42.13 11.01 19.06
CA SER A 834 -43.40 11.73 19.17
C SER A 834 -43.39 13.13 18.53
N GLY A 835 -42.33 13.51 17.79
CA GLY A 835 -42.25 14.80 17.08
C GLY A 835 -41.83 15.98 17.95
N LEU A 836 -41.14 15.74 19.06
CA LEU A 836 -40.50 16.80 19.87
C LEU A 836 -39.00 16.93 19.59
N GLY A 837 -38.49 16.35 18.50
CA GLY A 837 -37.12 16.54 18.08
C GLY A 837 -36.88 17.86 17.34
N SER A 838 -35.66 18.04 16.81
CA SER A 838 -35.18 19.31 16.25
C SER A 838 -36.06 19.79 15.08
N LEU A 839 -36.51 18.83 14.26
CA LEU A 839 -37.38 19.09 13.13
C LEU A 839 -38.86 18.99 13.47
N LYS A 840 -39.24 18.39 14.60
CA LYS A 840 -40.63 18.07 14.98
C LYS A 840 -41.38 17.14 14.01
N HIS A 841 -40.67 16.41 13.15
CA HIS A 841 -41.25 15.50 12.16
C HIS A 841 -41.38 14.05 12.66
N GLY A 842 -40.70 13.69 13.75
CA GLY A 842 -40.64 12.30 14.21
C GLY A 842 -39.68 11.44 13.38
N LEU A 843 -39.50 10.17 13.78
CA LEU A 843 -38.64 9.22 13.08
C LEU A 843 -39.41 8.54 11.94
N ARG A 844 -38.73 8.32 10.80
CA ARG A 844 -39.29 7.48 9.73
C ARG A 844 -39.45 6.04 10.21
N ARG A 845 -40.46 5.36 9.67
CA ARG A 845 -40.83 4.01 10.08
C ARG A 845 -39.68 3.01 9.93
N GLU A 846 -38.96 3.03 8.81
CA GLU A 846 -37.87 2.10 8.52
C GLU A 846 -36.68 2.30 9.47
N VAL A 847 -36.36 3.57 9.75
CA VAL A 847 -35.31 3.98 10.68
C VAL A 847 -35.67 3.56 12.11
N ASP A 848 -36.94 3.76 12.47
CA ASP A 848 -37.47 3.36 13.76
C ASP A 848 -37.49 1.83 13.94
N GLU A 849 -37.95 1.07 12.94
CA GLU A 849 -37.93 -0.39 12.94
C GLU A 849 -36.49 -0.93 13.13
N ALA A 850 -35.50 -0.28 12.52
CA ALA A 850 -34.09 -0.63 12.71
C ALA A 850 -33.56 -0.32 14.13
N LEU A 851 -34.05 0.75 14.76
CA LEU A 851 -33.66 1.17 16.10
C LEU A 851 -34.39 0.40 17.21
N ARG A 852 -35.59 -0.12 16.90
CA ARG A 852 -36.55 -0.67 17.87
C ARG A 852 -36.01 -1.74 18.81
N PRO A 853 -35.16 -2.70 18.40
CA PRO A 853 -34.59 -3.67 19.35
C PRO A 853 -33.66 -3.02 20.40
N GLY A 854 -33.01 -1.90 20.05
CA GLY A 854 -32.26 -1.09 21.01
C GLY A 854 -33.18 -0.36 21.98
N VAL A 855 -34.32 0.16 21.49
CA VAL A 855 -35.36 0.79 22.34
C VAL A 855 -35.94 -0.22 23.32
N TYR A 856 -36.24 -1.44 22.87
CA TYR A 856 -36.65 -2.54 23.76
C TYR A 856 -35.60 -2.87 24.81
N SER A 857 -34.33 -2.70 24.48
CA SER A 857 -33.24 -2.85 25.44
C SER A 857 -33.28 -1.76 26.53
N LEU A 858 -33.69 -0.53 26.18
CA LEU A 858 -33.91 0.56 27.13
C LEU A 858 -35.19 0.37 27.96
N ILE A 859 -36.21 -0.33 27.45
CA ILE A 859 -37.40 -0.67 28.26
C ILE A 859 -37.03 -1.74 29.29
N ASP A 860 -36.25 -2.75 28.89
CA ASP A 860 -35.84 -3.87 29.75
C ASP A 860 -34.94 -3.43 30.92
N ILE A 861 -34.12 -2.39 30.71
CA ILE A 861 -33.26 -1.84 31.76
C ILE A 861 -34.03 -0.98 32.78
N CYS A 862 -35.16 -0.36 32.39
CA CYS A 862 -35.97 0.50 33.27
C CYS A 862 -36.69 -0.31 34.35
N SER A 863 -36.72 0.22 35.58
CA SER A 863 -37.57 -0.33 36.64
C SER A 863 -39.05 -0.01 36.41
N PRO A 864 -39.98 -0.72 37.06
CA PRO A 864 -41.40 -0.36 37.03
C PRO A 864 -41.65 1.09 37.49
N ASP A 865 -40.89 1.55 38.49
CA ASP A 865 -40.98 2.91 39.03
C ASP A 865 -40.51 3.95 38.00
N ASP A 866 -39.44 3.65 37.25
CA ASP A 866 -38.96 4.49 36.16
C ASP A 866 -40.01 4.67 35.05
N LEU A 867 -40.65 3.57 34.64
CA LEU A 867 -41.72 3.62 33.63
C LEU A 867 -42.94 4.37 34.13
N GLN A 868 -43.28 4.23 35.42
CA GLN A 868 -44.35 4.99 36.06
C GLN A 868 -44.01 6.48 36.17
N HIS A 869 -42.75 6.80 36.46
CA HIS A 869 -42.25 8.18 36.45
C HIS A 869 -42.39 8.80 35.06
N LEU A 870 -41.92 8.14 34.00
CA LEU A 870 -42.09 8.62 32.62
C LEU A 870 -43.56 8.82 32.24
N HIS A 871 -44.42 7.86 32.58
CA HIS A 871 -45.86 7.96 32.34
C HIS A 871 -46.49 9.18 33.03
N THR A 872 -46.00 9.53 34.23
CA THR A 872 -46.47 10.69 34.99
C THR A 872 -45.91 12.00 34.42
N VAL A 873 -44.62 12.05 34.09
CA VAL A 873 -43.94 13.23 33.54
C VAL A 873 -44.45 13.61 32.15
N PHE A 874 -44.80 12.62 31.32
CA PHE A 874 -45.33 12.90 29.98
C PHE A 874 -46.74 13.48 29.99
N GLY A 875 -47.52 13.27 31.05
CA GLY A 875 -48.91 13.71 31.12
C GLY A 875 -49.78 13.08 30.02
N GLU A 876 -50.95 13.66 29.75
CA GLU A 876 -51.77 13.26 28.61
C GLU A 876 -51.18 13.79 27.30
N GLY A 877 -50.98 12.91 26.31
CA GLY A 877 -50.47 13.31 25.00
C GLY A 877 -49.71 12.22 24.23
N PRO A 878 -49.12 12.57 23.07
CA PRO A 878 -48.47 11.63 22.16
C PRO A 878 -47.34 10.81 22.79
N ARG A 879 -46.56 11.40 23.71
CA ARG A 879 -45.48 10.69 24.39
C ARG A 879 -45.99 9.56 25.29
N ARG A 880 -47.13 9.76 25.98
CA ARG A 880 -47.73 8.75 26.87
C ARG A 880 -48.35 7.60 26.06
N SER A 881 -48.99 7.91 24.92
CA SER A 881 -49.49 6.87 24.02
C SER A 881 -48.35 6.06 23.37
N THR A 882 -47.27 6.73 22.95
CA THR A 882 -46.05 6.06 22.46
C THR A 882 -45.46 5.13 23.52
N LEU A 883 -45.29 5.58 24.76
CA LEU A 883 -44.78 4.74 25.85
C LEU A 883 -45.65 3.50 26.08
N ALA A 884 -46.98 3.67 26.07
CA ALA A 884 -47.92 2.56 26.24
C ALA A 884 -47.83 1.55 25.09
N SER A 885 -47.75 2.02 23.84
CA SER A 885 -47.60 1.18 22.65
C SER A 885 -46.29 0.38 22.69
N LEU A 886 -45.16 1.05 22.99
CA LEU A 886 -43.86 0.39 23.06
C LEU A 886 -43.80 -0.68 24.15
N LYS A 887 -44.41 -0.43 25.31
CA LYS A 887 -44.50 -1.40 26.41
C LYS A 887 -45.34 -2.61 25.99
N HIS A 888 -46.49 -2.37 25.37
CA HIS A 888 -47.34 -3.44 24.84
C HIS A 888 -46.59 -4.29 23.81
N ASP A 889 -45.92 -3.66 22.85
CA ASP A 889 -45.16 -4.35 21.82
C ASP A 889 -43.98 -5.15 22.38
N TYR A 890 -43.27 -4.60 23.37
CA TYR A 890 -42.18 -5.29 24.06
C TYR A 890 -42.67 -6.52 24.83
N ASP A 891 -43.75 -6.39 25.60
CA ASP A 891 -44.33 -7.50 26.37
C ASP A 891 -44.86 -8.60 25.44
N HIS A 892 -45.44 -8.27 24.28
CA HIS A 892 -45.97 -9.27 23.33
C HIS A 892 -44.91 -9.93 22.44
N ASN A 893 -43.93 -9.17 21.93
CA ASN A 893 -43.05 -9.64 20.86
C ASN A 893 -41.62 -9.97 21.32
N PHE A 894 -41.18 -9.48 22.48
CA PHE A 894 -39.76 -9.52 22.84
C PHE A 894 -39.49 -10.18 24.21
N LYS A 895 -40.31 -9.92 25.22
CA LYS A 895 -40.13 -10.47 26.58
C LYS A 895 -40.30 -11.99 26.69
N TYR A 896 -41.11 -12.59 25.82
CA TYR A 896 -41.38 -14.04 25.81
C TYR A 896 -40.66 -14.82 24.70
N GLY A 897 -39.78 -14.16 23.91
CA GLY A 897 -39.03 -14.79 22.81
C GLY A 897 -37.83 -15.66 23.22
N GLY A 898 -37.56 -15.82 24.52
CA GLY A 898 -36.45 -16.61 25.07
C GLY A 898 -36.69 -18.12 25.16
N LYS A 899 -37.71 -18.66 24.49
CA LYS A 899 -37.85 -20.10 24.23
C LYS A 899 -38.02 -20.34 22.73
N VAL A 900 -36.90 -20.38 22.02
CA VAL A 900 -36.67 -21.29 20.87
C VAL A 900 -35.29 -21.89 21.05
#